data_AF-A0A7V3JJH0-F1
#
_entry.id   AF-A0A7V3JJH0-F1
#
_cell.length_a   1.000
_cell.length_b   1.000
_cell.length_c   1.000
_cell.angle_alpha   90.00
_cell.angle_beta   90.00
_cell.angle_gamma   90.00
#
_symmetry.space_group_name_H-M   'P 1'
#
loop_
_entity.id
_entity.type
_entity.pdbx_description
1 polymer ?
#
loop_
_entity_poly.entity_id
_entity_poly.type
_entity_poly.pdbx_seq_one_letter_code
_entity_poly.pdbx_strand_id
1 'polypeptide(L)'
;MSWRGRYVAGALSAWFLLVGTALAQQRGMHIGYVYPAGGQQGTTFEAVIAGQFLVGVDRIFVSGSGVEAKLRELVRPMSGKELNELRIQLDELMARRAVARKDFRALENFLSFKNAKSIKPDPAARQKEIEALKQKYAGATWTAEDEKRLVEIRQKIARAVRRPANPAISELVIAEITIAPNAAPGLRELRVGSPSTLSNPLVFHVGLLPEFTEPPSKTITEQRSAVARTAVLRAPVEAEPEMQVTLPAVVNGQILPGDVDRYRFAAKKGQRLVIAASARQLIPYLADAVPGWFQATLALYDAKGTELAYADDYRFSPDPVLFFEVPADGQYVVEIKDAIYRGREDFVYRITIGQLPWITSVFPLGGRVGQETPVELRGWNLPLRTLTVDNRQREPGIFPLSVGEGPRQSNAVPFAVDTLPEGMENEPNDTPERAQRVTLPVIINGRSDSPGDVDVFSFEGRAGSTLVAEVLARRLDSPLDSMIRVADASGKELAANDDYEDKGAGLVTHHADSYLSVTLPQDGVYYVTLRDAQGKGGTAYGYRLRLSPPRPDFALRVVPASLNVRAGVATPMSVYALRRDGFAGEITIDLKDAPAEFRLAGNVIPAGQDQVKMTLVAYGPPDSQPFSLRLEGRATIDGREVVHPVVPAEDMMQAFAYHHLVPAQDLKVVVTGRAAPKAGAIRLLTKTPLRIPAGGTASAEIALPAAAMLSRVRLELSDPPEGISIKNVSESRNGATIVFACDAAKIKPGSKGNLIVVASARRPAAGSKAKAKPGARAGVVATLPAIPYVIVAPPKESPK
;
A
#
# COMPACT_ATOMS: atom_id res chain seq x y z
N MET A 1 -27.08 -34.74 -44.90
CA MET A 1 -27.88 -34.25 -43.75
C MET A 1 -26.98 -34.17 -42.52
N SER A 2 -26.62 -32.94 -42.16
CA SER A 2 -25.69 -32.55 -41.10
C SER A 2 -26.48 -32.12 -39.86
N TRP A 3 -26.23 -32.69 -38.68
CA TRP A 3 -26.64 -32.05 -37.40
C TRP A 3 -25.95 -32.63 -36.14
N ARG A 4 -24.63 -32.90 -36.17
CA ARG A 4 -23.87 -33.27 -34.94
C ARG A 4 -22.48 -32.62 -34.79
N GLY A 5 -22.12 -31.66 -35.64
CA GLY A 5 -20.77 -31.08 -35.69
C GLY A 5 -20.56 -29.70 -35.05
N ARG A 6 -21.57 -29.06 -34.42
CA ARG A 6 -21.49 -27.63 -34.04
C ARG A 6 -21.42 -27.31 -32.53
N TYR A 7 -21.56 -28.29 -31.63
CA TYR A 7 -21.54 -28.02 -30.17
C TYR A 7 -20.20 -28.28 -29.46
N VAL A 8 -19.23 -28.92 -30.11
CA VAL A 8 -17.90 -29.17 -29.50
C VAL A 8 -16.92 -28.01 -29.77
N ALA A 9 -17.11 -27.26 -30.86
CA ALA A 9 -16.24 -26.13 -31.22
C ALA A 9 -16.49 -24.85 -30.39
N GLY A 10 -17.70 -24.68 -29.82
CA GLY A 10 -18.06 -23.51 -28.99
C GLY A 10 -17.54 -23.57 -27.54
N ALA A 11 -17.32 -24.78 -27.00
CA ALA A 11 -16.80 -24.97 -25.64
C ALA A 11 -15.27 -24.75 -25.56
N LEU A 12 -14.55 -24.95 -26.68
CA LEU A 12 -13.09 -24.78 -26.77
C LEU A 12 -12.68 -23.31 -26.95
N SER A 13 -13.48 -22.49 -27.64
CA SER A 13 -13.20 -21.07 -27.88
C SER A 13 -13.51 -20.18 -26.67
N ALA A 14 -14.47 -20.54 -25.83
CA ALA A 14 -14.72 -19.85 -24.56
C ALA A 14 -13.54 -19.99 -23.58
N TRP A 15 -12.74 -21.06 -23.68
CA TRP A 15 -11.61 -21.35 -22.78
C TRP A 15 -10.26 -20.73 -23.20
N PHE A 16 -10.10 -20.29 -24.45
CA PHE A 16 -8.92 -19.49 -24.81
C PHE A 16 -8.99 -18.04 -24.27
N LEU A 17 -10.19 -17.56 -23.93
CA LEU A 17 -10.41 -16.37 -23.09
C LEU A 17 -10.10 -16.64 -21.60
N LEU A 18 -10.06 -17.91 -21.16
CA LEU A 18 -9.79 -18.31 -19.76
C LEU A 18 -8.30 -18.37 -19.38
N VAL A 19 -7.37 -18.26 -20.33
CA VAL A 19 -5.92 -18.12 -20.02
C VAL A 19 -5.55 -16.66 -19.70
N GLY A 20 -6.44 -15.70 -19.96
CA GLY A 20 -6.16 -14.28 -19.77
C GLY A 20 -6.30 -13.76 -18.33
N THR A 21 -7.12 -14.41 -17.49
CA THR A 21 -7.68 -13.75 -16.30
C THR A 21 -7.09 -14.14 -14.96
N ALA A 22 -6.38 -15.26 -14.81
CA ALA A 22 -5.77 -15.61 -13.51
C ALA A 22 -4.28 -15.25 -13.39
N LEU A 23 -3.69 -14.73 -14.48
CA LEU A 23 -2.56 -13.81 -14.35
C LEU A 23 -2.98 -12.52 -13.62
N ALA A 24 -4.27 -12.17 -13.57
CA ALA A 24 -4.77 -10.88 -13.07
C ALA A 24 -4.84 -10.76 -11.54
N GLN A 25 -4.52 -11.79 -10.76
CA GLN A 25 -4.40 -11.62 -9.30
C GLN A 25 -2.95 -11.36 -8.86
N GLN A 26 -1.97 -11.86 -9.61
CA GLN A 26 -0.55 -11.44 -9.51
C GLN A 26 -0.19 -10.27 -10.45
N ARG A 27 -1.12 -9.87 -11.33
CA ARG A 27 -1.05 -8.73 -12.27
C ARG A 27 -2.39 -8.01 -12.32
N GLY A 28 -2.97 -7.74 -11.15
CA GLY A 28 -4.14 -6.87 -11.04
C GLY A 28 -3.74 -5.45 -11.36
N MET A 29 -4.72 -4.59 -11.68
CA MET A 29 -4.46 -3.15 -11.74
C MET A 29 -3.74 -2.74 -10.45
N HIS A 30 -2.71 -1.92 -10.58
CA HIS A 30 -2.00 -1.36 -9.45
C HIS A 30 -1.66 0.08 -9.78
N ILE A 31 -1.95 0.99 -8.85
CA ILE A 31 -1.69 2.43 -8.99
C ILE A 31 -0.63 2.85 -7.96
N GLY A 32 0.34 3.63 -8.42
CA GLY A 32 1.44 4.13 -7.60
C GLY A 32 1.24 5.56 -7.11
N TYR A 33 0.54 6.40 -7.87
CA TYR A 33 0.16 7.75 -7.43
C TYR A 33 -1.11 8.26 -8.11
N VAL A 34 -1.71 9.29 -7.51
CA VAL A 34 -2.70 10.18 -8.13
C VAL A 34 -2.25 11.63 -7.93
N TYR A 35 -2.37 12.44 -8.97
CA TYR A 35 -1.99 13.85 -8.94
C TYR A 35 -3.01 14.74 -9.69
N PRO A 36 -3.52 15.82 -9.06
CA PRO A 36 -3.34 16.15 -7.64
C PRO A 36 -3.95 15.06 -6.74
N ALA A 37 -3.36 14.86 -5.55
CA ALA A 37 -3.80 13.83 -4.60
C ALA A 37 -5.06 14.24 -3.81
N GLY A 38 -5.92 15.05 -4.41
CA GLY A 38 -7.10 15.64 -3.77
C GLY A 38 -7.58 16.89 -4.50
N GLY A 39 -8.62 17.53 -3.96
CA GLY A 39 -9.16 18.77 -4.49
C GLY A 39 -10.14 19.45 -3.52
N GLN A 40 -10.47 20.70 -3.82
CA GLN A 40 -11.43 21.49 -3.04
C GLN A 40 -12.88 21.05 -3.32
N GLN A 41 -13.73 21.04 -2.31
CA GLN A 41 -15.19 20.96 -2.49
C GLN A 41 -15.72 21.95 -3.54
N GLY A 42 -16.64 21.49 -4.37
CA GLY A 42 -17.29 22.31 -5.39
C GLY A 42 -16.45 22.55 -6.65
N THR A 43 -15.33 21.85 -6.81
CA THR A 43 -14.45 22.02 -7.97
C THR A 43 -14.46 20.83 -8.91
N THR A 44 -14.14 21.09 -10.18
CA THR A 44 -13.83 20.08 -11.19
C THR A 44 -12.44 20.34 -11.72
N PHE A 45 -11.61 19.31 -11.77
CA PHE A 45 -10.23 19.40 -12.22
C PHE A 45 -9.79 18.11 -12.91
N GLU A 46 -8.69 18.19 -13.64
CA GLU A 46 -8.09 17.02 -14.26
C GLU A 46 -7.05 16.40 -13.31
N ALA A 47 -7.02 15.07 -13.24
CA ALA A 47 -6.07 14.30 -12.47
C ALA A 47 -5.39 13.24 -13.34
N VAL A 48 -4.12 12.96 -13.04
CA VAL A 48 -3.32 11.88 -13.61
C VAL A 48 -3.13 10.81 -12.54
N ILE A 49 -3.51 9.60 -12.85
CA ILE A 49 -3.36 8.42 -11.99
C ILE A 49 -2.39 7.47 -12.71
N ALA A 50 -1.21 7.24 -12.14
CA ALA A 50 -0.24 6.35 -12.74
C ALA A 50 -0.18 4.99 -12.06
N GLY A 51 0.11 3.97 -12.86
CA GLY A 51 0.10 2.60 -12.42
C GLY A 51 0.69 1.63 -13.43
N GLN A 52 0.36 0.36 -13.24
CA GLN A 52 0.65 -0.74 -14.14
C GLN A 52 -0.57 -1.62 -14.32
N PHE A 53 -0.68 -2.24 -15.50
CA PHE A 53 -1.80 -3.10 -15.87
C PHE A 53 -3.15 -2.35 -15.89
N LEU A 54 -3.14 -1.07 -16.28
CA LEU A 54 -4.31 -0.18 -16.33
C LEU A 54 -5.12 -0.33 -17.63
N VAL A 55 -4.67 -1.18 -18.55
CA VAL A 55 -5.44 -1.52 -19.75
C VAL A 55 -6.83 -2.05 -19.38
N GLY A 56 -7.86 -1.36 -19.86
CA GLY A 56 -9.26 -1.72 -19.63
C GLY A 56 -9.92 -0.99 -18.46
N VAL A 57 -9.24 -0.03 -17.82
CA VAL A 57 -9.90 0.90 -16.88
C VAL A 57 -11.08 1.57 -17.58
N ASP A 58 -12.22 1.60 -16.91
CA ASP A 58 -13.41 2.36 -17.31
C ASP A 58 -14.08 3.09 -16.13
N ARG A 59 -13.60 2.86 -14.91
CA ARG A 59 -14.17 3.38 -13.66
C ARG A 59 -13.09 3.83 -12.70
N ILE A 60 -13.41 4.87 -11.94
CA ILE A 60 -12.59 5.41 -10.86
C ILE A 60 -13.51 5.56 -9.64
N PHE A 61 -13.08 5.03 -8.51
CA PHE A 61 -13.84 5.00 -7.27
C PHE A 61 -13.11 5.84 -6.23
N VAL A 62 -13.84 6.71 -5.55
CA VAL A 62 -13.36 7.42 -4.36
C VAL A 62 -14.27 7.05 -3.20
N SER A 63 -13.71 6.67 -2.06
CA SER A 63 -14.48 6.31 -0.87
C SER A 63 -15.35 7.48 -0.39
N GLY A 64 -16.45 7.19 0.31
CA GLY A 64 -17.42 8.20 0.71
C GLY A 64 -18.32 8.65 -0.44
N SER A 65 -19.15 9.67 -0.21
CA SER A 65 -20.07 10.23 -1.19
C SER A 65 -19.60 11.59 -1.70
N GLY A 66 -20.12 12.02 -2.86
CA GLY A 66 -19.93 13.37 -3.38
C GLY A 66 -18.67 13.57 -4.22
N VAL A 67 -17.96 12.51 -4.62
CA VAL A 67 -16.86 12.62 -5.60
C VAL A 67 -17.18 11.76 -6.82
N GLU A 68 -17.18 12.39 -7.99
CA GLU A 68 -17.36 11.74 -9.28
C GLU A 68 -16.07 11.83 -10.10
N ALA A 69 -15.75 10.78 -10.86
CA ALA A 69 -14.57 10.75 -11.70
C ALA A 69 -14.89 10.15 -13.07
N LYS A 70 -14.46 10.83 -14.13
CA LYS A 70 -14.69 10.44 -15.53
C LYS A 70 -13.35 10.20 -16.22
N LEU A 71 -13.17 8.99 -16.75
CA LEU A 71 -12.01 8.67 -17.58
C LEU A 71 -12.01 9.55 -18.84
N ARG A 72 -10.86 10.19 -19.12
CA ARG A 72 -10.63 11.00 -20.33
C ARG A 72 -9.69 10.27 -21.30
N GLU A 73 -8.56 9.79 -20.81
CA GLU A 73 -7.53 9.15 -21.63
C GLU A 73 -6.79 8.06 -20.86
N LEU A 74 -6.34 7.03 -21.59
CA LEU A 74 -5.39 6.03 -21.09
C LEU A 74 -4.10 6.12 -21.92
N VAL A 75 -3.01 6.53 -21.28
CA VAL A 75 -1.68 6.63 -21.87
C VAL A 75 -0.88 5.39 -21.47
N ARG A 76 -0.28 4.70 -22.43
CA ARG A 76 0.54 3.50 -22.16
C ARG A 76 1.81 3.47 -23.00
N PRO A 77 2.87 2.78 -22.55
CA PRO A 77 4.08 2.63 -23.34
C PRO A 77 3.76 1.92 -24.65
N MET A 78 4.32 2.42 -25.74
CA MET A 78 4.12 1.84 -27.05
C MET A 78 4.76 0.44 -27.10
N SER A 79 4.01 -0.56 -27.59
CA SER A 79 4.56 -1.89 -27.75
C SER A 79 5.64 -1.93 -28.83
N GLY A 80 6.56 -2.90 -28.75
CA GLY A 80 7.59 -3.09 -29.78
C GLY A 80 7.00 -3.37 -31.17
N LYS A 81 5.80 -3.96 -31.24
CA LYS A 81 5.09 -4.20 -32.51
C LYS A 81 4.58 -2.88 -33.10
N GLU A 82 3.87 -2.08 -32.32
CA GLU A 82 3.35 -0.77 -32.74
C GLU A 82 4.49 0.17 -33.18
N LEU A 83 5.59 0.18 -32.43
CA LEU A 83 6.76 0.98 -32.79
C LEU A 83 7.40 0.53 -34.11
N ASN A 84 7.47 -0.77 -34.36
CA ASN A 84 7.96 -1.29 -35.64
C ASN A 84 7.00 -0.95 -36.79
N GLU A 85 5.68 -1.02 -36.57
CA GLU A 85 4.69 -0.63 -37.57
C GLU A 85 4.78 0.86 -37.92
N LEU A 86 4.95 1.74 -36.93
CA LEU A 86 5.18 3.16 -37.19
C LEU A 86 6.48 3.40 -37.98
N ARG A 87 7.53 2.63 -37.70
CA ARG A 87 8.79 2.71 -38.48
C ARG A 87 8.59 2.24 -39.91
N ILE A 88 7.79 1.19 -40.15
CA ILE A 88 7.41 0.78 -41.52
C ILE A 88 6.66 1.92 -42.22
N GLN A 89 5.67 2.52 -41.56
CA GLN A 89 4.91 3.62 -42.16
C GLN A 89 5.78 4.85 -42.43
N LEU A 90 6.72 5.17 -41.52
CA LEU A 90 7.69 6.24 -41.70
C LEU A 90 8.58 5.96 -42.92
N ASP A 91 9.08 4.74 -43.06
CA ASP A 91 9.90 4.31 -44.19
C ASP A 91 9.16 4.47 -45.52
N GLU A 92 7.90 4.01 -45.58
CA GLU A 92 7.06 4.12 -46.77
C GLU A 92 6.74 5.58 -47.14
N LEU A 93 6.45 6.43 -46.15
CA LEU A 93 6.19 7.86 -46.39
C LEU A 93 7.46 8.59 -46.84
N MET A 94 8.62 8.29 -46.26
CA MET A 94 9.91 8.85 -46.66
C MET A 94 10.25 8.48 -48.11
N ALA A 95 10.10 7.20 -48.47
CA ALA A 95 10.34 6.73 -49.83
C ALA A 95 9.37 7.36 -50.84
N ARG A 96 8.07 7.39 -50.51
CA ARG A 96 7.05 8.04 -51.36
C ARG A 96 7.31 9.53 -51.52
N ARG A 97 7.69 10.26 -50.46
CA ARG A 97 8.06 11.69 -50.51
C ARG A 97 9.22 11.93 -51.46
N ALA A 98 10.28 11.12 -51.35
CA ALA A 98 11.47 11.26 -52.17
C ALA A 98 11.17 11.02 -53.67
N VAL A 99 10.38 9.99 -54.00
CA VAL A 99 9.97 9.71 -55.39
C VAL A 99 9.03 10.80 -55.94
N ALA A 100 8.02 11.22 -55.17
CA ALA A 100 7.06 12.26 -55.57
C ALA A 100 7.73 13.62 -55.83
N ARG A 101 8.78 13.96 -55.06
CA ARG A 101 9.56 15.20 -55.21
C ARG A 101 10.77 15.07 -56.14
N LYS A 102 11.03 13.88 -56.70
CA LYS A 102 12.23 13.57 -57.49
C LYS A 102 13.54 13.80 -56.73
N ASP A 103 13.53 13.68 -55.40
CA ASP A 103 14.70 13.78 -54.52
C ASP A 103 15.34 12.39 -54.33
N PHE A 104 15.98 11.89 -55.39
CA PHE A 104 16.57 10.56 -55.38
C PHE A 104 17.82 10.44 -54.50
N ARG A 105 18.45 11.57 -54.16
CA ARG A 105 19.57 11.61 -53.20
C ARG A 105 19.08 11.31 -51.78
N ALA A 106 17.92 11.84 -51.39
CA ALA A 106 17.29 11.46 -50.13
C ALA A 106 16.88 9.97 -50.11
N LEU A 107 16.41 9.43 -51.23
CA LEU A 107 16.07 8.01 -51.37
C LEU A 107 17.29 7.09 -51.28
N GLU A 108 18.43 7.50 -51.86
CA GLU A 108 19.70 6.76 -51.79
C GLU A 108 20.29 6.75 -50.37
N ASN A 109 20.20 7.87 -49.64
CA ASN A 109 20.69 7.97 -48.26
C ASN A 109 19.75 7.33 -47.22
N PHE A 110 18.51 7.07 -47.61
CA PHE A 110 17.50 6.46 -46.76
C PHE A 110 17.77 4.94 -46.59
N LEU A 111 17.92 4.50 -45.34
CA LEU A 111 18.03 3.08 -44.98
C LEU A 111 16.77 2.67 -44.24
N SER A 112 16.03 1.69 -44.78
CA SER A 112 14.89 1.11 -44.05
C SER A 112 15.33 0.61 -42.68
N PHE A 113 14.50 0.80 -41.66
CA PHE A 113 14.83 0.33 -40.30
C PHE A 113 15.03 -1.20 -40.23
N LYS A 114 14.52 -1.96 -41.21
CA LYS A 114 14.76 -3.41 -41.34
C LYS A 114 16.21 -3.73 -41.76
N ASN A 115 16.77 -2.90 -42.63
CA ASN A 115 18.10 -3.10 -43.22
C ASN A 115 19.21 -2.34 -42.46
N ALA A 116 18.84 -1.33 -41.67
CA ALA A 116 19.74 -0.53 -40.83
C ALA A 116 20.52 -1.32 -39.75
N LYS A 117 20.16 -2.60 -39.50
CA LYS A 117 20.90 -3.50 -38.60
C LYS A 117 22.07 -4.24 -39.26
N SER A 118 22.22 -4.13 -40.58
CA SER A 118 23.33 -4.76 -41.31
C SER A 118 24.58 -3.85 -41.27
N ILE A 119 25.73 -4.40 -40.90
CA ILE A 119 26.99 -3.64 -40.72
C ILE A 119 27.56 -3.16 -42.08
N LYS A 120 27.26 -3.88 -43.17
CA LYS A 120 27.56 -3.50 -44.56
C LYS A 120 26.39 -3.92 -45.46
N PRO A 121 25.55 -2.99 -45.95
CA PRO A 121 24.51 -3.34 -46.92
C PRO A 121 25.15 -3.71 -48.26
N ASP A 122 24.71 -4.82 -48.87
CA ASP A 122 25.12 -5.23 -50.22
C ASP A 122 24.70 -4.15 -51.25
N PRO A 123 25.65 -3.51 -51.96
CA PRO A 123 25.35 -2.47 -52.93
C PRO A 123 24.39 -2.91 -54.04
N ALA A 124 24.48 -4.17 -54.51
CA ALA A 124 23.64 -4.67 -55.59
C ALA A 124 22.19 -4.89 -55.12
N ALA A 125 22.00 -5.48 -53.95
CA ALA A 125 20.69 -5.62 -53.32
C ALA A 125 20.05 -4.25 -53.04
N ARG A 126 20.85 -3.26 -52.60
CA ARG A 126 20.38 -1.89 -52.33
C ARG A 126 19.90 -1.19 -53.59
N GLN A 127 20.65 -1.30 -54.69
CA GLN A 127 20.23 -0.72 -55.97
C GLN A 127 18.90 -1.30 -56.44
N LYS A 128 18.73 -2.62 -56.30
CA LYS A 128 17.48 -3.33 -56.65
C LYS A 128 16.29 -2.87 -55.80
N GLU A 129 16.51 -2.60 -54.51
CA GLU A 129 15.50 -2.07 -53.60
C GLU A 129 15.07 -0.64 -53.98
N ILE A 130 16.03 0.23 -54.31
CA ILE A 130 15.76 1.62 -54.74
C ILE A 130 14.93 1.63 -56.05
N GLU A 131 15.30 0.81 -57.03
CA GLU A 131 14.54 0.70 -58.28
C GLU A 131 13.13 0.16 -58.06
N ALA A 132 12.96 -0.82 -57.17
CA ALA A 132 11.64 -1.31 -56.78
C ALA A 132 10.79 -0.23 -56.10
N LEU A 133 11.37 0.64 -55.27
CA LEU A 133 10.66 1.77 -54.64
C LEU A 133 10.28 2.86 -55.66
N LYS A 134 11.18 3.18 -56.61
CA LYS A 134 10.88 4.09 -57.72
C LYS A 134 9.70 3.59 -58.55
N GLN A 135 9.66 2.29 -58.86
CA GLN A 135 8.55 1.66 -59.57
C GLN A 135 7.26 1.65 -58.72
N LYS A 136 7.35 1.25 -57.44
CA LYS A 136 6.19 1.16 -56.53
C LYS A 136 5.46 2.50 -56.36
N TYR A 137 6.21 3.61 -56.29
CA TYR A 137 5.66 4.95 -56.09
C TYR A 137 5.71 5.82 -57.36
N ALA A 138 5.86 5.22 -58.53
CA ALA A 138 5.81 5.93 -59.80
C ALA A 138 4.45 6.65 -59.95
N GLY A 139 4.49 7.96 -60.16
CA GLY A 139 3.28 8.79 -60.27
C GLY A 139 2.62 9.15 -58.93
N ALA A 140 3.25 8.87 -57.79
CA ALA A 140 2.74 9.31 -56.49
C ALA A 140 2.76 10.84 -56.35
N THR A 141 1.68 11.40 -55.78
CA THR A 141 1.61 12.81 -55.36
C THR A 141 1.93 12.93 -53.85
N TRP A 142 2.39 14.11 -53.43
CA TRP A 142 2.66 14.43 -52.02
C TRP A 142 1.77 15.59 -51.57
N THR A 143 0.89 15.35 -50.60
CA THR A 143 -0.08 16.36 -50.14
C THR A 143 0.30 16.95 -48.76
N ALA A 144 -0.47 17.94 -48.30
CA ALA A 144 -0.32 18.49 -46.96
C ALA A 144 -0.65 17.47 -45.86
N GLU A 145 -1.62 16.59 -46.11
CA GLU A 145 -1.98 15.48 -45.20
C GLU A 145 -0.84 14.46 -45.07
N ASP A 146 -0.14 14.15 -46.17
CA ASP A 146 1.05 13.29 -46.14
C ASP A 146 2.18 13.91 -45.29
N GLU A 147 2.39 15.23 -45.40
CA GLU A 147 3.36 15.95 -44.57
C GLU A 147 2.95 15.96 -43.08
N LYS A 148 1.66 16.20 -42.78
CA LYS A 148 1.12 16.13 -41.40
C LYS A 148 1.31 14.73 -40.82
N ARG A 149 0.95 13.68 -41.56
CA ARG A 149 1.11 12.29 -41.13
C ARG A 149 2.57 11.93 -40.90
N LEU A 150 3.49 12.41 -41.73
CA LEU A 150 4.93 12.21 -41.54
C LEU A 150 5.42 12.84 -40.23
N VAL A 151 5.00 14.08 -39.93
CA VAL A 151 5.34 14.77 -38.68
C VAL A 151 4.76 14.04 -37.47
N GLU A 152 3.49 13.62 -37.53
CA GLU A 152 2.83 12.86 -36.46
C GLU A 152 3.56 11.55 -36.16
N ILE A 153 3.92 10.77 -37.18
CA ILE A 153 4.64 9.50 -36.99
C ILE A 153 6.02 9.75 -36.39
N ARG A 154 6.76 10.77 -36.86
CA ARG A 154 8.06 11.14 -36.29
C ARG A 154 7.92 11.53 -34.81
N GLN A 155 6.92 12.33 -34.45
CA GLN A 155 6.66 12.71 -33.06
C GLN A 155 6.31 11.49 -32.20
N LYS A 156 5.43 10.59 -32.69
CA LYS A 156 5.07 9.36 -31.98
C LYS A 156 6.27 8.45 -31.74
N ILE A 157 7.17 8.30 -32.73
CA ILE A 157 8.39 7.50 -32.59
C ILE A 157 9.38 8.17 -31.63
N ALA A 158 9.56 9.50 -31.72
CA ALA A 158 10.49 10.24 -30.88
C ALA A 158 10.08 10.22 -29.39
N ARG A 159 8.77 10.25 -29.10
CA ARG A 159 8.21 10.19 -27.75
C ARG A 159 8.01 8.75 -27.22
N ALA A 160 8.31 7.73 -28.02
CA ALA A 160 8.05 6.35 -27.64
C ALA A 160 9.04 5.85 -26.58
N VAL A 161 8.57 5.69 -25.34
CA VAL A 161 9.33 5.03 -24.28
C VAL A 161 9.31 3.51 -24.50
N ARG A 162 10.46 2.94 -24.85
CA ARG A 162 10.59 1.50 -25.14
C ARG A 162 10.60 0.64 -23.88
N ARG A 163 11.20 1.14 -22.80
CA ARG A 163 11.34 0.48 -21.51
C ARG A 163 11.27 1.54 -20.42
N PRO A 164 10.12 1.72 -19.76
CA PRO A 164 10.03 2.61 -18.60
C PRO A 164 11.01 2.11 -17.52
N ALA A 165 11.62 3.01 -16.75
CA ALA A 165 12.58 2.62 -15.72
C ALA A 165 11.89 2.00 -14.50
N ASN A 166 10.71 2.51 -14.13
CA ASN A 166 9.81 1.94 -13.14
C ASN A 166 8.50 1.49 -13.82
N PRO A 167 8.33 0.18 -14.05
CA PRO A 167 7.10 -0.36 -14.60
C PRO A 167 5.84 -0.05 -13.78
N ALA A 168 5.96 0.15 -12.46
CA ALA A 168 4.83 0.29 -11.54
C ALA A 168 3.98 1.55 -11.77
N ILE A 169 4.53 2.55 -12.47
CA ILE A 169 3.86 3.83 -12.79
C ILE A 169 4.00 4.16 -14.29
N SER A 170 4.09 3.12 -15.12
CA SER A 170 4.38 3.27 -16.55
C SER A 170 3.15 3.44 -17.43
N GLU A 171 1.94 3.32 -16.89
CA GLU A 171 0.67 3.59 -17.56
C GLU A 171 -0.05 4.72 -16.81
N LEU A 172 -0.70 5.63 -17.53
CA LEU A 172 -1.41 6.79 -16.96
C LEU A 172 -2.89 6.74 -17.33
N VAL A 173 -3.75 6.94 -16.34
CA VAL A 173 -5.16 7.26 -16.50
C VAL A 173 -5.32 8.75 -16.28
N ILE A 174 -5.79 9.45 -17.31
CA ILE A 174 -6.16 10.87 -17.21
C ILE A 174 -7.66 10.92 -16.97
N ALA A 175 -8.07 11.61 -15.91
CA ALA A 175 -9.44 11.68 -15.46
C ALA A 175 -9.87 13.12 -15.18
N GLU A 176 -11.15 13.40 -15.35
CA GLU A 176 -11.79 14.59 -14.81
C GLU A 176 -12.48 14.20 -13.50
N ILE A 177 -12.10 14.84 -12.40
CA ILE A 177 -12.68 14.61 -11.07
C ILE A 177 -13.52 15.82 -10.69
N THR A 178 -14.74 15.57 -10.23
CA THR A 178 -15.67 16.56 -9.70
C THR A 178 -15.97 16.26 -8.25
N ILE A 179 -15.74 17.23 -7.37
CA ILE A 179 -16.05 17.14 -5.94
C ILE A 179 -17.28 18.00 -5.68
N ALA A 180 -18.35 17.41 -5.17
CA ALA A 180 -19.57 18.12 -4.83
C ALA A 180 -19.33 19.11 -3.66
N PRO A 181 -20.03 20.25 -3.61
CA PRO A 181 -19.91 21.21 -2.51
C PRO A 181 -20.21 20.64 -1.12
N ASN A 182 -21.00 19.56 -1.04
CA ASN A 182 -21.39 18.89 0.21
C ASN A 182 -20.65 17.56 0.44
N ALA A 183 -19.67 17.20 -0.40
CA ALA A 183 -18.88 15.99 -0.21
C ALA A 183 -18.13 16.10 1.12
N ALA A 184 -18.25 15.15 2.04
CA ALA A 184 -17.58 15.29 3.34
C ALA A 184 -16.06 15.54 3.15
N PRO A 185 -15.43 16.42 3.95
CA PRO A 185 -13.99 16.68 3.86
C PRO A 185 -13.13 15.55 4.48
N GLY A 186 -11.83 15.59 4.22
CA GLY A 186 -10.82 14.71 4.81
C GLY A 186 -10.31 13.61 3.88
N LEU A 187 -9.52 12.70 4.45
CA LEU A 187 -8.86 11.61 3.73
C LEU A 187 -9.87 10.59 3.18
N ARG A 188 -9.67 10.21 1.93
CA ARG A 188 -10.42 9.21 1.14
C ARG A 188 -9.45 8.23 0.51
N GLU A 189 -9.99 7.15 -0.01
CA GLU A 189 -9.28 6.18 -0.83
C GLU A 189 -9.74 6.28 -2.28
N LEU A 190 -8.80 6.43 -3.21
CA LEU A 190 -9.02 6.32 -4.64
C LEU A 190 -8.59 4.95 -5.15
N ARG A 191 -9.40 4.36 -6.03
CA ARG A 191 -9.08 3.14 -6.79
C ARG A 191 -9.47 3.32 -8.24
N VAL A 192 -8.74 2.71 -9.16
CA VAL A 192 -9.15 2.57 -10.56
C VAL A 192 -9.60 1.14 -10.81
N GLY A 193 -10.51 0.97 -11.76
CA GLY A 193 -11.03 -0.35 -12.04
C GLY A 193 -11.69 -0.49 -13.39
N SER A 194 -12.09 -1.73 -13.64
CA SER A 194 -12.98 -2.15 -14.71
C SER A 194 -14.12 -2.98 -14.09
N PRO A 195 -15.08 -3.51 -14.87
CA PRO A 195 -16.05 -4.46 -14.37
C PRO A 195 -15.42 -5.76 -13.85
N SER A 196 -14.11 -5.97 -14.08
CA SER A 196 -13.41 -7.19 -13.74
C SER A 196 -12.18 -7.09 -12.87
N THR A 197 -11.69 -5.89 -12.60
CA THR A 197 -10.53 -5.70 -11.75
C THR A 197 -10.59 -4.34 -11.06
N LEU A 198 -9.98 -4.27 -9.88
CA LEU A 198 -9.84 -3.08 -9.06
C LEU A 198 -8.39 -2.99 -8.61
N SER A 199 -7.86 -1.77 -8.53
CA SER A 199 -6.54 -1.47 -8.01
C SER A 199 -6.47 -1.50 -6.49
N ASN A 200 -5.25 -1.47 -5.95
CA ASN A 200 -4.99 -1.04 -4.57
C ASN A 200 -5.55 0.37 -4.31
N PRO A 201 -5.87 0.72 -3.05
CA PRO A 201 -6.19 2.09 -2.66
C PRO A 201 -4.96 3.00 -2.71
N LEU A 202 -5.20 4.28 -3.03
CA LEU A 202 -4.30 5.39 -2.74
C LEU A 202 -5.04 6.48 -1.97
N VAL A 203 -4.31 7.28 -1.20
CA VAL A 203 -4.89 8.42 -0.47
C VAL A 203 -5.36 9.49 -1.46
N PHE A 204 -6.54 10.03 -1.21
CA PHE A 204 -7.13 11.16 -1.92
C PHE A 204 -7.77 12.11 -0.91
N HIS A 205 -7.55 13.42 -1.01
CA HIS A 205 -8.03 14.38 -0.03
C HIS A 205 -9.17 15.25 -0.56
N VAL A 206 -10.32 15.26 0.12
CA VAL A 206 -11.37 16.27 -0.10
C VAL A 206 -11.11 17.46 0.82
N GLY A 207 -10.62 18.57 0.25
CA GLY A 207 -10.24 19.78 0.96
C GLY A 207 -11.33 20.85 1.02
N LEU A 208 -11.16 21.80 1.94
CA LEU A 208 -12.05 22.95 2.12
C LEU A 208 -11.39 24.29 1.73
N LEU A 209 -10.06 24.31 1.63
CA LEU A 209 -9.28 25.51 1.31
C LEU A 209 -9.17 25.69 -0.21
N PRO A 210 -8.97 26.94 -0.69
CA PRO A 210 -8.58 27.20 -2.07
C PRO A 210 -7.35 26.36 -2.48
N GLU A 211 -7.46 25.66 -3.61
CA GLU A 211 -6.36 24.84 -4.13
C GLU A 211 -5.71 25.47 -5.36
N PHE A 212 -4.38 25.43 -5.39
CA PHE A 212 -3.55 25.81 -6.52
C PHE A 212 -2.74 24.57 -6.94
N THR A 213 -2.69 24.27 -8.23
CA THR A 213 -2.16 23.00 -8.73
C THR A 213 -1.28 23.23 -9.94
N GLU A 214 -0.07 22.68 -9.91
CA GLU A 214 0.79 22.67 -11.09
C GLU A 214 0.22 21.73 -12.16
N PRO A 215 0.36 22.06 -13.46
CA PRO A 215 -0.10 21.18 -14.52
C PRO A 215 0.53 19.79 -14.42
N PRO A 216 -0.27 18.70 -14.45
CA PRO A 216 0.27 17.35 -14.35
C PRO A 216 1.08 16.95 -15.59
N SER A 217 2.14 16.16 -15.40
CA SER A 217 2.78 15.47 -16.53
C SER A 217 1.83 14.40 -17.11
N LYS A 218 1.49 14.56 -18.39
CA LYS A 218 0.62 13.61 -19.13
C LYS A 218 1.40 12.64 -20.02
N THR A 219 2.72 12.64 -19.89
CA THR A 219 3.60 11.84 -20.73
C THR A 219 4.35 10.84 -19.87
N ILE A 220 4.46 9.61 -20.38
CA ILE A 220 5.39 8.64 -19.81
C ILE A 220 6.79 9.12 -20.21
N THR A 221 7.57 9.62 -19.26
CA THR A 221 8.94 10.05 -19.53
C THR A 221 9.94 8.93 -19.28
N GLU A 222 11.17 9.08 -19.78
CA GLU A 222 12.26 8.26 -19.27
C GLU A 222 12.55 8.70 -17.83
N GLN A 223 12.02 7.95 -16.88
CA GLN A 223 12.37 8.04 -15.48
C GLN A 223 13.87 7.89 -15.31
N ARG A 224 14.54 9.00 -14.99
CA ARG A 224 15.97 9.00 -14.74
C ARG A 224 16.18 8.65 -13.28
N SER A 225 16.46 7.39 -12.99
CA SER A 225 16.99 7.04 -11.67
C SER A 225 18.31 7.79 -11.48
N ALA A 226 18.43 8.57 -10.41
CA ALA A 226 19.68 9.20 -10.00
C ALA A 226 20.82 8.16 -9.86
N VAL A 227 20.50 6.88 -9.68
CA VAL A 227 21.44 5.79 -9.41
C VAL A 227 22.00 5.14 -10.70
N ALA A 228 21.57 5.55 -11.90
CA ALA A 228 22.09 4.94 -13.14
C ALA A 228 22.59 5.96 -14.17
N ARG A 229 23.92 6.16 -14.18
CA ARG A 229 24.75 6.68 -15.29
C ARG A 229 24.69 8.17 -15.65
N THR A 230 23.98 9.02 -14.90
CA THR A 230 23.98 10.47 -15.14
C THR A 230 24.20 11.28 -13.86
N ALA A 231 25.33 11.06 -13.18
CA ALA A 231 25.95 12.10 -12.34
C ALA A 231 26.57 13.21 -13.23
N VAL A 232 25.91 13.55 -14.33
CA VAL A 232 26.25 14.72 -15.13
C VAL A 232 25.42 15.84 -14.53
N LEU A 233 26.10 16.77 -13.85
CA LEU A 233 25.54 18.06 -13.43
C LEU A 233 24.65 18.57 -14.56
N ARG A 234 23.35 18.73 -14.26
CA ARG A 234 22.43 19.41 -15.17
C ARG A 234 23.07 20.76 -15.52
N ALA A 235 23.05 21.13 -16.80
CA ALA A 235 23.12 22.56 -17.12
C ALA A 235 22.03 23.25 -16.28
N PRO A 236 22.31 24.42 -15.68
CA PRO A 236 21.33 25.11 -14.82
C PRO A 236 19.99 25.16 -15.57
N VAL A 237 19.00 24.46 -15.03
CA VAL A 237 17.62 24.59 -15.51
C VAL A 237 17.27 26.03 -15.15
N GLU A 238 16.82 26.81 -16.14
CA GLU A 238 16.25 28.12 -15.84
C GLU A 238 15.21 27.92 -14.74
N ALA A 239 15.29 28.71 -13.67
CA ALA A 239 14.36 28.57 -12.55
C ALA A 239 12.94 28.67 -13.10
N GLU A 240 12.15 27.62 -12.90
CA GLU A 240 10.72 27.65 -13.20
C GLU A 240 10.11 28.89 -12.51
N PRO A 241 9.22 29.64 -13.19
CA PRO A 241 8.63 30.82 -12.60
C PRO A 241 7.82 30.42 -11.37
N GLU A 242 8.01 31.16 -10.28
CA GLU A 242 7.30 30.88 -9.04
C GLU A 242 5.79 31.05 -9.21
N MET A 243 5.02 30.08 -8.71
CA MET A 243 3.57 30.16 -8.74
C MET A 243 3.08 31.14 -7.66
N GLN A 244 2.24 32.10 -8.04
CA GLN A 244 1.59 33.02 -7.11
C GLN A 244 0.37 32.36 -6.46
N VAL A 245 0.30 32.38 -5.13
CA VAL A 245 -0.79 31.77 -4.35
C VAL A 245 -1.36 32.75 -3.32
N THR A 246 -2.66 32.63 -3.05
CA THR A 246 -3.37 33.50 -2.09
C THR A 246 -3.73 32.71 -0.84
N LEU A 247 -3.33 33.21 0.33
CA LEU A 247 -3.56 32.51 1.60
C LEU A 247 -4.98 32.73 2.17
N PRO A 248 -5.56 31.72 2.86
CA PRO A 248 -5.02 30.38 3.04
C PRO A 248 -5.14 29.54 1.76
N ALA A 249 -4.19 28.65 1.54
CA ALA A 249 -4.09 27.84 0.33
C ALA A 249 -3.70 26.39 0.65
N VAL A 250 -4.07 25.49 -0.27
CA VAL A 250 -3.36 24.22 -0.47
C VAL A 250 -2.71 24.27 -1.84
N VAL A 251 -1.41 23.99 -1.92
CA VAL A 251 -0.71 23.83 -3.19
C VAL A 251 -0.46 22.35 -3.46
N ASN A 252 -0.72 21.92 -4.70
CA ASN A 252 -0.45 20.58 -5.19
C ASN A 252 0.70 20.64 -6.21
N GLY A 253 1.71 19.78 -6.05
CA GLY A 253 2.80 19.64 -7.01
C GLY A 253 3.38 18.23 -7.08
N GLN A 254 4.36 18.06 -7.98
CA GLN A 254 5.12 16.82 -8.17
C GLN A 254 6.60 17.14 -8.39
N ILE A 255 7.49 16.61 -7.55
CA ILE A 255 8.92 16.83 -7.73
C ILE A 255 9.48 15.90 -8.81
N LEU A 256 9.76 16.43 -9.99
CA LEU A 256 10.47 15.72 -11.05
C LEU A 256 11.98 15.63 -10.78
N PRO A 257 12.75 14.80 -11.51
CA PRO A 257 14.18 14.66 -11.25
C PRO A 257 14.94 15.99 -11.29
N GLY A 258 15.64 16.31 -10.20
CA GLY A 258 16.38 17.57 -10.02
C GLY A 258 15.52 18.83 -9.91
N ASP A 259 14.22 18.69 -9.69
CA ASP A 259 13.26 19.79 -9.62
C ASP A 259 13.20 20.44 -8.23
N VAL A 260 12.74 21.70 -8.20
CA VAL A 260 12.53 22.50 -7.00
C VAL A 260 11.36 23.44 -7.25
N ASP A 261 10.26 23.24 -6.53
CA ASP A 261 9.06 24.05 -6.71
C ASP A 261 9.03 25.20 -5.72
N ARG A 262 8.53 26.35 -6.17
CA ARG A 262 8.47 27.59 -5.38
C ARG A 262 7.13 28.29 -5.54
N TYR A 263 6.54 28.64 -4.39
CA TYR A 263 5.25 29.31 -4.32
C TYR A 263 5.38 30.65 -3.59
N ARG A 264 5.02 31.73 -4.28
CA ARG A 264 5.06 33.09 -3.75
C ARG A 264 3.71 33.49 -3.20
N PHE A 265 3.71 34.15 -2.04
CA PHE A 265 2.50 34.68 -1.41
C PHE A 265 2.78 35.96 -0.63
N ALA A 266 1.72 36.75 -0.42
CA ALA A 266 1.74 37.91 0.47
C ALA A 266 1.40 37.51 1.92
N ALA A 267 2.11 38.07 2.89
CA ALA A 267 1.79 37.92 4.31
C ALA A 267 1.97 39.23 5.08
N LYS A 268 1.30 39.35 6.23
CA LYS A 268 1.32 40.55 7.09
C LYS A 268 2.09 40.30 8.38
N LYS A 269 2.77 41.32 8.89
CA LYS A 269 3.48 41.29 10.18
C LYS A 269 2.57 40.77 11.30
N GLY A 270 3.10 39.86 12.11
CA GLY A 270 2.40 39.21 13.23
C GLY A 270 1.47 38.07 12.81
N GLN A 271 1.30 37.81 11.51
CA GLN A 271 0.57 36.63 11.05
C GLN A 271 1.34 35.36 11.45
N ARG A 272 0.64 34.41 12.08
CA ARG A 272 1.21 33.14 12.56
C ARG A 272 0.93 32.02 11.58
N LEU A 273 1.83 31.81 10.63
CA LEU A 273 1.69 30.84 9.55
C LEU A 273 1.99 29.41 10.03
N VAL A 274 1.17 28.48 9.54
CA VAL A 274 1.41 27.05 9.49
C VAL A 274 1.63 26.68 8.03
N ILE A 275 2.74 26.01 7.73
CA ILE A 275 3.10 25.51 6.40
C ILE A 275 3.41 24.02 6.56
N ALA A 276 2.47 23.16 6.18
CA ALA A 276 2.55 21.73 6.41
C ALA A 276 2.51 20.96 5.10
N ALA A 277 3.55 20.19 4.80
CA ALA A 277 3.58 19.30 3.67
C ALA A 277 2.95 17.94 4.02
N SER A 278 2.23 17.36 3.07
CA SER A 278 1.81 15.97 3.05
C SER A 278 2.45 15.34 1.82
N ALA A 279 3.40 14.43 2.02
CA ALA A 279 4.05 13.67 0.95
C ALA A 279 3.98 12.19 1.29
N ARG A 280 4.63 11.78 2.38
CA ARG A 280 4.56 10.42 2.93
C ARG A 280 3.14 10.06 3.38
N GLN A 281 2.36 11.02 3.88
CA GLN A 281 0.95 10.76 4.19
C GLN A 281 0.13 10.38 2.94
N LEU A 282 0.51 10.87 1.76
CA LEU A 282 -0.18 10.57 0.49
C LEU A 282 0.30 9.24 -0.08
N ILE A 283 1.62 9.02 -0.05
CA ILE A 283 2.28 7.83 -0.59
C ILE A 283 3.31 7.34 0.44
N PRO A 284 2.91 6.44 1.36
CA PRO A 284 3.75 6.05 2.50
C PRO A 284 5.07 5.40 2.14
N TYR A 285 5.06 4.53 1.11
CA TYR A 285 6.22 3.76 0.69
C TYR A 285 6.31 3.64 -0.83
N LEU A 286 7.54 3.61 -1.32
CA LEU A 286 7.96 3.62 -2.72
C LEU A 286 9.03 2.54 -2.92
N ALA A 287 8.63 1.41 -3.51
CA ALA A 287 9.40 0.17 -3.56
C ALA A 287 10.81 0.25 -4.22
N ASP A 288 11.06 1.27 -5.04
CA ASP A 288 12.29 1.46 -5.82
C ASP A 288 13.02 2.79 -5.48
N ALA A 289 12.65 3.44 -4.37
CA ALA A 289 13.30 4.65 -3.88
C ALA A 289 14.19 4.34 -2.65
N VAL A 290 15.29 5.07 -2.50
CA VAL A 290 16.12 5.07 -1.26
C VAL A 290 16.30 6.51 -0.80
N PRO A 291 15.78 6.92 0.38
CA PRO A 291 14.85 6.18 1.22
C PRO A 291 13.58 5.78 0.46
N GLY A 292 12.88 4.77 0.95
CA GLY A 292 11.67 4.18 0.38
C GLY A 292 10.43 5.06 0.32
N TRP A 293 10.57 6.38 0.22
CA TRP A 293 9.50 7.39 0.17
C TRP A 293 10.09 8.73 -0.36
N PHE A 294 9.23 9.69 -0.66
CA PHE A 294 9.64 11.06 -0.98
C PHE A 294 10.06 11.77 0.32
N GLN A 295 11.35 12.10 0.45
CA GLN A 295 11.89 12.81 1.61
C GLN A 295 11.80 14.32 1.34
N ALA A 296 10.61 14.87 1.57
CA ALA A 296 10.31 16.27 1.32
C ALA A 296 11.04 17.20 2.31
N THR A 297 11.49 18.34 1.82
CA THR A 297 12.03 19.43 2.63
C THR A 297 11.29 20.71 2.31
N LEU A 298 11.05 21.56 3.30
CA LEU A 298 10.46 22.88 3.17
C LEU A 298 11.47 23.95 3.57
N ALA A 299 11.55 25.01 2.78
CA ALA A 299 12.24 26.24 3.16
C ALA A 299 11.34 27.45 2.92
N LEU A 300 11.42 28.46 3.78
CA LEU A 300 10.70 29.72 3.64
C LEU A 300 11.70 30.84 3.40
N TYR A 301 11.49 31.66 2.38
CA TYR A 301 12.34 32.78 2.03
C TYR A 301 11.59 34.12 2.08
N ASP A 302 12.33 35.21 2.33
CA ASP A 302 11.83 36.57 2.11
C ASP A 302 11.87 36.97 0.62
N ALA A 303 11.38 38.18 0.31
CA ALA A 303 11.39 38.72 -1.04
C ALA A 303 12.79 38.93 -1.65
N LYS A 304 13.86 38.91 -0.83
CA LYS A 304 15.26 39.08 -1.27
C LYS A 304 15.95 37.73 -1.51
N GLY A 305 15.27 36.62 -1.23
CA GLY A 305 15.84 35.27 -1.31
C GLY A 305 16.62 34.86 -0.06
N THR A 306 16.45 35.56 1.06
CA THR A 306 17.03 35.15 2.35
C THR A 306 16.19 34.03 2.95
N GLU A 307 16.80 32.90 3.28
CA GLU A 307 16.13 31.81 3.99
C GLU A 307 15.79 32.26 5.43
N LEU A 308 14.54 32.07 5.82
CA LEU A 308 13.98 32.46 7.11
C LEU A 308 13.67 31.25 8.01
N ALA A 309 13.37 30.10 7.42
CA ALA A 309 13.07 28.86 8.13
C ALA A 309 13.26 27.64 7.22
N TYR A 310 13.59 26.50 7.81
CA TYR A 310 13.80 25.22 7.12
C TYR A 310 13.29 24.06 7.99
N ALA A 311 12.70 23.04 7.35
CA ALA A 311 12.31 21.78 7.97
C ALA A 311 12.35 20.63 6.95
N ASP A 312 12.94 19.50 7.31
CA ASP A 312 12.94 18.24 6.54
C ASP A 312 12.13 17.13 7.20
N ASP A 313 11.59 17.38 8.38
CA ASP A 313 10.66 16.53 9.10
C ASP A 313 9.79 17.37 10.05
N TYR A 314 8.84 16.71 10.70
CA TYR A 314 8.17 17.22 11.88
C TYR A 314 8.26 16.18 13.00
N ARG A 315 9.26 16.39 13.88
CA ARG A 315 9.66 15.48 14.96
C ARG A 315 10.23 14.16 14.44
N PHE A 316 9.35 13.22 14.12
CA PHE A 316 9.68 11.91 13.59
C PHE A 316 8.83 11.58 12.36
N SER A 317 7.85 12.44 12.04
CA SER A 317 7.11 12.38 10.79
C SER A 317 8.01 12.92 9.68
N PRO A 318 8.29 12.16 8.61
CA PRO A 318 9.04 12.65 7.45
C PRO A 318 8.34 13.74 6.64
N ASP A 319 7.08 14.03 6.95
CA ASP A 319 6.34 15.14 6.36
C ASP A 319 6.63 16.43 7.15
N PRO A 320 7.36 17.40 6.57
CA PRO A 320 7.80 18.59 7.28
C PRO A 320 6.69 19.59 7.57
N VAL A 321 6.83 20.30 8.69
CA VAL A 321 5.93 21.38 9.11
C VAL A 321 6.74 22.58 9.59
N LEU A 322 6.50 23.75 9.00
CA LEU A 322 7.05 25.03 9.46
C LEU A 322 5.99 25.84 10.19
N PHE A 323 6.39 26.36 11.34
CA PHE A 323 5.64 27.38 12.05
C PHE A 323 6.40 28.70 12.01
N PHE A 324 5.76 29.77 11.55
CA PHE A 324 6.45 31.03 11.31
C PHE A 324 5.60 32.23 11.70
N GLU A 325 6.15 33.12 12.54
CA GLU A 325 5.54 34.42 12.80
C GLU A 325 6.16 35.46 11.86
N VAL A 326 5.31 36.07 11.04
CA VAL A 326 5.74 36.96 9.97
C VAL A 326 6.33 38.26 10.54
N PRO A 327 7.61 38.59 10.27
CA PRO A 327 8.28 39.72 10.91
C PRO A 327 7.91 41.08 10.28
N ALA A 328 7.53 41.09 9.00
CA ALA A 328 7.19 42.29 8.24
C ALA A 328 6.15 42.00 7.15
N ASP A 329 5.35 43.01 6.80
CA ASP A 329 4.49 42.94 5.62
C ASP A 329 5.35 42.74 4.36
N GLY A 330 4.95 41.83 3.48
CA GLY A 330 5.69 41.62 2.25
C GLY A 330 5.38 40.34 1.51
N GLN A 331 6.23 40.04 0.54
CA GLN A 331 6.22 38.80 -0.22
C GLN A 331 7.16 37.79 0.42
N TYR A 332 6.71 36.54 0.44
CA TYR A 332 7.45 35.39 0.92
C TYR A 332 7.36 34.27 -0.12
N VAL A 333 8.32 33.35 -0.09
CA VAL A 333 8.36 32.19 -0.98
C VAL A 333 8.54 30.93 -0.16
N VAL A 334 7.64 29.96 -0.30
CA VAL A 334 7.89 28.60 0.20
C VAL A 334 8.50 27.77 -0.93
N GLU A 335 9.55 27.03 -0.61
CA GLU A 335 10.23 26.09 -1.49
C GLU A 335 9.98 24.66 -0.99
N ILE A 336 9.78 23.72 -1.91
CA ILE A 336 9.75 22.29 -1.64
C ILE A 336 10.63 21.52 -2.63
N LYS A 337 11.33 20.51 -2.12
CA LYS A 337 12.17 19.59 -2.92
C LYS A 337 12.39 18.26 -2.21
N ASP A 338 12.92 17.29 -2.95
CA ASP A 338 13.50 16.07 -2.37
C ASP A 338 14.88 16.37 -1.78
N ALA A 339 15.13 15.90 -0.56
CA ALA A 339 16.36 16.19 0.20
C ALA A 339 17.67 15.87 -0.57
N ILE A 340 17.60 14.90 -1.49
CA ILE A 340 18.74 14.47 -2.32
C ILE A 340 18.44 14.60 -3.83
N TYR A 341 17.48 15.44 -4.21
CA TYR A 341 17.17 15.82 -5.59
C TYR A 341 16.86 14.65 -6.53
N ARG A 342 16.35 13.53 -6.01
CA ARG A 342 16.03 12.35 -6.83
C ARG A 342 14.96 12.67 -7.85
N GLY A 343 13.81 13.13 -7.35
CA GLY A 343 12.57 13.40 -8.08
C GLY A 343 12.03 12.21 -8.88
N ARG A 344 10.71 12.11 -8.98
CA ARG A 344 10.00 11.10 -9.77
C ARG A 344 8.54 11.50 -9.93
N GLU A 345 7.85 10.99 -10.94
CA GLU A 345 6.45 11.36 -11.18
C GLU A 345 5.50 10.98 -10.01
N ASP A 346 5.90 10.09 -9.11
CA ASP A 346 5.16 9.73 -7.90
C ASP A 346 5.65 10.47 -6.63
N PHE A 347 6.53 11.47 -6.74
CA PHE A 347 6.90 12.38 -5.64
C PHE A 347 5.85 13.49 -5.53
N VAL A 348 4.62 13.06 -5.30
CA VAL A 348 3.45 13.92 -5.16
C VAL A 348 3.42 14.53 -3.77
N TYR A 349 3.07 15.81 -3.69
CA TYR A 349 2.85 16.48 -2.42
C TYR A 349 1.61 17.37 -2.43
N ARG A 350 1.18 17.71 -1.22
CA ARG A 350 0.23 18.78 -0.91
C ARG A 350 0.82 19.64 0.20
N ILE A 351 0.90 20.97 0.03
CA ILE A 351 1.32 21.87 1.13
C ILE A 351 0.14 22.73 1.53
N THR A 352 -0.24 22.67 2.81
CA THR A 352 -1.24 23.56 3.39
C THR A 352 -0.54 24.78 3.97
N ILE A 353 -0.94 25.99 3.56
CA ILE A 353 -0.29 27.25 3.92
C ILE A 353 -1.34 28.25 4.43
N GLY A 354 -1.15 28.77 5.65
CA GLY A 354 -1.99 29.86 6.15
C GLY A 354 -1.94 30.03 7.66
N GLN A 355 -2.68 31.02 8.18
CA GLN A 355 -2.92 31.16 9.61
C GLN A 355 -4.02 30.18 10.06
N LEU A 356 -3.66 28.90 10.15
CA LEU A 356 -4.59 27.79 10.38
C LEU A 356 -4.36 27.16 11.75
N PRO A 357 -5.41 26.64 12.42
CA PRO A 357 -5.25 25.89 13.66
C PRO A 357 -4.41 24.63 13.45
N TRP A 358 -3.45 24.40 14.34
CA TRP A 358 -2.61 23.20 14.32
C TRP A 358 -2.28 22.77 15.75
N ILE A 359 -2.66 21.55 16.11
CA ILE A 359 -2.35 20.91 17.37
C ILE A 359 -0.92 20.35 17.29
N THR A 360 -0.04 20.85 18.16
CA THR A 360 1.32 20.32 18.32
C THR A 360 1.38 19.25 19.41
N SER A 361 0.58 19.34 20.46
CA SER A 361 0.48 18.30 21.47
C SER A 361 -0.83 18.39 22.24
N VAL A 362 -1.21 17.27 22.84
CA VAL A 362 -2.35 17.16 23.75
C VAL A 362 -1.90 16.49 25.04
N PHE A 363 -2.58 16.79 26.15
CA PHE A 363 -2.30 16.12 27.41
C PHE A 363 -3.52 16.11 28.33
N PRO A 364 -3.90 14.96 28.93
CA PRO A 364 -3.32 13.64 28.72
C PRO A 364 -3.46 13.13 27.27
N LEU A 365 -2.68 12.12 26.89
CA LEU A 365 -2.75 11.50 25.55
C LEU A 365 -3.95 10.56 25.37
N GLY A 366 -4.81 10.48 26.39
CA GLY A 366 -5.94 9.56 26.41
C GLY A 366 -6.82 9.75 27.64
N GLY A 367 -7.84 8.91 27.75
CA GLY A 367 -8.75 8.90 28.88
C GLY A 367 -9.54 7.60 29.02
N ARG A 368 -10.30 7.48 30.10
CA ARG A 368 -11.00 6.24 30.44
C ARG A 368 -12.37 6.13 29.79
N VAL A 369 -12.75 4.92 29.36
CA VAL A 369 -14.14 4.59 28.96
C VAL A 369 -15.12 4.97 30.09
N GLY A 370 -16.29 5.49 29.70
CA GLY A 370 -17.36 5.81 30.66
C GLY A 370 -17.23 7.19 31.31
N GLN A 371 -16.21 7.98 30.94
CA GLN A 371 -15.91 9.27 31.56
C GLN A 371 -15.76 10.39 30.53
N GLU A 372 -15.83 11.63 30.98
CA GLU A 372 -15.33 12.77 30.23
C GLU A 372 -13.88 13.05 30.66
N THR A 373 -13.04 13.43 29.71
CA THR A 373 -11.61 13.70 29.97
C THR A 373 -11.27 15.14 29.55
N PRO A 374 -10.87 16.02 30.47
CA PRO A 374 -10.34 17.32 30.11
C PRO A 374 -8.94 17.16 29.52
N VAL A 375 -8.70 17.76 28.36
CA VAL A 375 -7.47 17.64 27.58
C VAL A 375 -6.91 19.04 27.32
N GLU A 376 -5.70 19.30 27.80
CA GLU A 376 -4.89 20.47 27.42
C GLU A 376 -4.49 20.35 25.96
N LEU A 377 -4.64 21.43 25.19
CA LEU A 377 -4.21 21.54 23.81
C LEU A 377 -3.11 22.59 23.69
N ARG A 378 -2.03 22.23 22.99
CA ARG A 378 -0.97 23.17 22.60
C ARG A 378 -0.84 23.21 21.10
N GLY A 379 -0.49 24.38 20.58
CA GLY A 379 -0.23 24.55 19.16
C GLY A 379 -0.39 25.96 18.64
N TRP A 380 -0.66 26.05 17.35
CA TRP A 380 -0.73 27.30 16.58
C TRP A 380 -2.17 27.63 16.23
N ASN A 381 -2.55 28.90 16.37
CA ASN A 381 -3.86 29.44 16.01
C ASN A 381 -5.06 28.65 16.57
N LEU A 382 -4.89 27.93 17.68
CA LEU A 382 -5.96 27.10 18.23
C LEU A 382 -7.13 27.96 18.73
N PRO A 383 -8.39 27.55 18.45
CA PRO A 383 -9.57 28.27 18.91
C PRO A 383 -9.79 28.14 20.44
N LEU A 384 -9.20 27.11 21.04
CA LEU A 384 -9.30 26.79 22.46
C LEU A 384 -8.01 26.13 22.97
N ARG A 385 -7.80 26.20 24.29
CA ARG A 385 -6.63 25.60 24.98
C ARG A 385 -6.97 24.34 25.76
N THR A 386 -8.26 24.05 25.96
CA THR A 386 -8.72 22.87 26.68
C THR A 386 -9.97 22.33 26.02
N LEU A 387 -10.01 21.03 25.77
CA LEU A 387 -11.13 20.30 25.18
C LEU A 387 -11.60 19.23 26.15
N THR A 388 -12.90 19.11 26.36
CA THR A 388 -13.48 17.97 27.07
C THR A 388 -13.83 16.89 26.07
N VAL A 389 -13.15 15.74 26.14
CA VAL A 389 -13.42 14.58 25.30
C VAL A 389 -14.43 13.68 25.99
N ASP A 390 -15.56 13.42 25.34
CA ASP A 390 -16.58 12.49 25.85
C ASP A 390 -16.26 11.05 25.45
N ASN A 391 -15.94 10.22 26.46
CA ASN A 391 -15.66 8.80 26.32
C ASN A 391 -16.78 7.92 26.91
N ARG A 392 -17.94 8.49 27.28
CA ARG A 392 -19.03 7.74 27.95
C ARG A 392 -19.61 6.61 27.12
N GLN A 393 -19.60 6.77 25.79
CA GLN A 393 -20.14 5.81 24.82
C GLN A 393 -19.06 5.27 23.86
N ARG A 394 -17.77 5.46 24.19
CA ARG A 394 -16.68 4.98 23.36
C ARG A 394 -16.25 3.59 23.79
N GLU A 395 -15.97 2.75 22.79
CA GLU A 395 -15.21 1.52 22.99
C GLU A 395 -13.71 1.83 23.19
N PRO A 396 -12.93 0.94 23.82
CA PRO A 396 -11.49 1.07 23.89
C PRO A 396 -10.86 1.13 22.50
N GLY A 397 -9.85 2.00 22.32
CA GLY A 397 -9.18 2.19 21.04
C GLY A 397 -8.48 3.53 20.92
N ILE A 398 -7.88 3.78 19.76
CA ILE A 398 -7.24 5.05 19.43
C ILE A 398 -8.14 5.79 18.44
N PHE A 399 -8.47 7.05 18.74
CA PHE A 399 -9.37 7.87 17.95
C PHE A 399 -8.70 9.18 17.53
N PRO A 400 -9.01 9.73 16.35
CA PRO A 400 -8.53 11.05 15.99
C PRO A 400 -9.22 12.13 16.82
N LEU A 401 -8.44 13.13 17.24
CA LEU A 401 -8.87 14.33 17.93
C LEU A 401 -8.50 15.56 17.10
N SER A 402 -9.48 16.42 16.84
CA SER A 402 -9.30 17.69 16.12
C SER A 402 -10.17 18.77 16.76
N VAL A 403 -9.82 20.04 16.53
CA VAL A 403 -10.59 21.21 16.98
C VAL A 403 -10.87 22.18 15.85
N GLY A 404 -11.89 23.01 16.03
CA GLY A 404 -12.34 23.96 15.01
C GLY A 404 -13.32 23.31 14.02
N GLU A 405 -13.76 24.13 13.07
CA GLU A 405 -14.82 23.76 12.12
C GLU A 405 -14.49 24.25 10.71
N GLY A 406 -14.97 23.49 9.72
CA GLY A 406 -14.82 23.84 8.31
C GLY A 406 -13.35 24.09 7.93
N PRO A 407 -13.05 25.14 7.14
CA PRO A 407 -11.68 25.47 6.72
C PRO A 407 -10.70 25.81 7.87
N ARG A 408 -11.21 26.00 9.09
CA ARG A 408 -10.41 26.24 10.31
C ARG A 408 -10.35 25.01 11.21
N GLN A 409 -10.62 23.81 10.69
CA GLN A 409 -10.35 22.58 11.42
C GLN A 409 -8.84 22.35 11.52
N SER A 410 -8.36 21.92 12.69
CA SER A 410 -6.96 21.55 12.90
C SER A 410 -6.60 20.23 12.25
N ASN A 411 -5.31 19.89 12.24
CA ASN A 411 -4.87 18.50 12.08
C ASN A 411 -5.56 17.58 13.12
N ALA A 412 -5.56 16.28 12.81
CA ALA A 412 -5.98 15.23 13.73
C ALA A 412 -4.76 14.67 14.46
N VAL A 413 -4.88 14.47 15.77
CA VAL A 413 -3.90 13.77 16.60
C VAL A 413 -4.56 12.54 17.25
N PRO A 414 -3.86 11.43 17.42
CA PRO A 414 -4.39 10.23 18.08
C PRO A 414 -4.66 10.47 19.58
N PHE A 415 -5.75 9.89 20.09
CA PHE A 415 -6.15 9.93 21.49
C PHE A 415 -6.60 8.52 21.94
N ALA A 416 -5.94 7.97 22.95
CA ALA A 416 -6.19 6.60 23.42
C ALA A 416 -7.31 6.53 24.45
N VAL A 417 -8.20 5.55 24.31
CA VAL A 417 -9.26 5.25 25.28
C VAL A 417 -9.11 3.81 25.77
N ASP A 418 -9.11 3.60 27.08
CA ASP A 418 -8.96 2.27 27.71
C ASP A 418 -9.94 2.07 28.88
N THR A 419 -10.05 0.83 29.37
CA THR A 419 -10.95 0.45 30.48
C THR A 419 -10.26 0.44 31.85
N LEU A 420 -8.92 0.36 31.89
CA LEU A 420 -8.16 0.32 33.13
C LEU A 420 -8.32 1.59 33.97
N PRO A 421 -8.14 1.50 35.30
CA PRO A 421 -7.97 2.69 36.14
C PRO A 421 -6.83 3.57 35.62
N GLU A 422 -7.03 4.89 35.62
CA GLU A 422 -6.01 5.84 35.19
C GLU A 422 -5.67 6.82 36.32
N GLY A 423 -4.42 7.25 36.36
CA GLY A 423 -3.92 8.31 37.25
C GLY A 423 -2.96 9.23 36.51
N MET A 424 -2.72 10.40 37.09
CA MET A 424 -1.64 11.28 36.65
C MET A 424 -0.34 10.87 37.35
N GLU A 425 0.80 11.15 36.71
CA GLU A 425 2.07 11.22 37.44
C GLU A 425 2.01 12.31 38.53
N ASN A 426 2.86 12.22 39.53
CA ASN A 426 3.01 13.21 40.59
C ASN A 426 4.48 13.49 40.84
N GLU A 427 4.93 14.67 40.42
CA GLU A 427 6.30 15.15 40.65
C GLU A 427 6.52 15.72 42.07
N PRO A 428 7.77 15.66 42.59
CA PRO A 428 8.95 15.03 42.01
C PRO A 428 8.98 13.51 42.22
N ASN A 429 9.24 12.72 41.18
CA ASN A 429 9.35 11.26 41.26
C ASN A 429 10.70 10.69 40.71
N ASP A 430 11.71 11.55 40.52
CA ASP A 430 12.98 11.29 39.80
C ASP A 430 13.87 10.12 40.29
N THR A 431 13.55 9.57 41.46
CA THR A 431 14.45 8.66 42.20
C THR A 431 13.66 7.54 42.85
N PRO A 432 14.25 6.36 43.08
CA PRO A 432 13.59 5.27 43.81
C PRO A 432 13.02 5.70 45.18
N GLU A 433 13.71 6.59 45.89
CA GLU A 433 13.27 7.10 47.20
C GLU A 433 12.03 8.00 47.12
N ARG A 434 11.80 8.63 45.96
CA ARG A 434 10.63 9.47 45.67
C ARG A 434 9.63 8.79 44.74
N ALA A 435 9.82 7.51 44.45
CA ALA A 435 9.02 6.80 43.46
C ALA A 435 7.53 6.90 43.78
N GLN A 436 6.73 7.31 42.80
CA GLN A 436 5.28 7.38 42.96
C GLN A 436 4.73 5.97 43.15
N ARG A 437 4.14 5.71 44.32
CA ARG A 437 3.49 4.44 44.61
C ARG A 437 2.19 4.32 43.81
N VAL A 438 2.03 3.20 43.10
CA VAL A 438 0.85 2.90 42.28
C VAL A 438 0.27 1.52 42.61
N THR A 439 -1.02 1.34 42.31
CA THR A 439 -1.73 0.06 42.49
C THR A 439 -2.08 -0.53 41.13
N LEU A 440 -1.64 -1.75 40.87
CA LEU A 440 -1.91 -2.45 39.61
C LEU A 440 -3.33 -3.05 39.58
N PRO A 441 -4.01 -3.10 38.41
CA PRO A 441 -3.59 -2.53 37.13
C PRO A 441 -3.88 -1.03 37.03
N VAL A 442 -3.01 -0.29 36.35
CA VAL A 442 -3.14 1.17 36.16
C VAL A 442 -2.54 1.63 34.83
N ILE A 443 -3.09 2.70 34.28
CA ILE A 443 -2.44 3.53 33.26
C ILE A 443 -2.04 4.85 33.93
N ILE A 444 -0.77 5.20 33.87
CA ILE A 444 -0.27 6.50 34.29
C ILE A 444 -0.21 7.41 33.06
N ASN A 445 -0.92 8.53 33.10
CA ASN A 445 -0.74 9.63 32.16
C ASN A 445 0.36 10.53 32.71
N GLY A 446 1.50 10.55 32.03
CA GLY A 446 2.66 11.32 32.44
C GLY A 446 3.34 12.05 31.30
N ARG A 447 4.35 12.84 31.62
CA ARG A 447 5.05 13.73 30.73
C ARG A 447 6.46 13.93 31.26
N SER A 448 7.44 13.59 30.43
CA SER A 448 8.83 14.00 30.67
C SER A 448 8.91 15.53 30.48
N ASP A 449 8.87 16.29 31.58
CA ASP A 449 8.63 17.74 31.58
C ASP A 449 9.89 18.53 31.18
N SER A 450 11.08 17.95 31.38
CA SER A 450 12.36 18.59 31.07
C SER A 450 13.42 17.60 30.56
N PRO A 451 14.45 18.05 29.83
CA PRO A 451 15.54 17.17 29.42
C PRO A 451 16.21 16.47 30.61
N GLY A 452 16.37 15.16 30.53
CA GLY A 452 16.98 14.33 31.56
C GLY A 452 16.05 13.90 32.68
N ASP A 453 14.76 14.23 32.59
CA ASP A 453 13.70 13.79 33.50
C ASP A 453 13.54 12.26 33.51
N VAL A 454 13.28 11.69 34.69
CA VAL A 454 13.23 10.25 34.93
C VAL A 454 12.06 9.92 35.83
N ASP A 455 11.01 9.34 35.27
CA ASP A 455 9.85 8.94 36.05
C ASP A 455 10.07 7.61 36.78
N VAL A 456 9.96 7.60 38.10
CA VAL A 456 10.04 6.36 38.90
C VAL A 456 8.71 6.04 39.59
N PHE A 457 8.19 4.85 39.30
CA PHE A 457 6.98 4.31 39.93
C PHE A 457 7.33 3.08 40.78
N SER A 458 6.62 2.90 41.89
CA SER A 458 6.76 1.71 42.75
C SER A 458 5.44 0.97 42.93
N PHE A 459 5.49 -0.36 43.01
CA PHE A 459 4.31 -1.20 43.24
C PHE A 459 4.68 -2.46 44.05
N GLU A 460 3.69 -3.06 44.70
CA GLU A 460 3.85 -4.37 45.37
C GLU A 460 3.56 -5.52 44.40
N GLY A 461 4.54 -6.41 44.22
CA GLY A 461 4.47 -7.58 43.36
C GLY A 461 4.50 -8.89 44.15
N ARG A 462 4.02 -9.96 43.51
CA ARG A 462 4.04 -11.33 44.07
C ARG A 462 4.88 -12.27 43.21
N ALA A 463 5.57 -13.20 43.86
CA ALA A 463 6.37 -14.23 43.22
C ALA A 463 5.53 -15.01 42.19
N GLY A 464 6.08 -15.19 40.98
CA GLY A 464 5.43 -15.90 39.89
C GLY A 464 4.35 -15.12 39.14
N SER A 465 3.95 -13.94 39.59
CA SER A 465 3.07 -13.06 38.81
C SER A 465 3.83 -12.39 37.67
N THR A 466 3.16 -12.10 36.56
CA THR A 466 3.75 -11.40 35.42
C THR A 466 3.28 -9.94 35.42
N LEU A 467 4.23 -9.01 35.30
CA LEU A 467 3.99 -7.61 34.99
C LEU A 467 4.14 -7.40 33.48
N VAL A 468 3.18 -6.71 32.88
CA VAL A 468 3.32 -6.05 31.58
C VAL A 468 3.48 -4.56 31.82
N ALA A 469 4.53 -3.98 31.22
CA ALA A 469 4.77 -2.55 31.16
C ALA A 469 4.78 -2.13 29.69
N GLU A 470 3.84 -1.28 29.29
CA GLU A 470 3.74 -0.78 27.92
C GLU A 470 3.62 0.74 27.91
N VAL A 471 4.41 1.39 27.06
CA VAL A 471 4.31 2.82 26.80
C VAL A 471 3.54 3.06 25.50
N LEU A 472 2.57 3.97 25.56
CA LEU A 472 1.99 4.61 24.38
C LEU A 472 2.43 6.08 24.37
N ALA A 473 3.38 6.41 23.50
CA ALA A 473 3.84 7.77 23.26
C ALA A 473 4.01 8.02 21.76
N ARG A 474 4.94 7.33 21.09
CA ARG A 474 5.20 7.43 19.66
C ARG A 474 3.96 7.10 18.82
N ARG A 475 3.23 6.05 19.19
CA ARG A 475 1.92 5.70 18.57
C ARG A 475 0.83 6.76 18.80
N LEU A 476 1.05 7.70 19.73
CA LEU A 476 0.16 8.80 20.07
C LEU A 476 0.74 10.19 19.71
N ASP A 477 1.62 10.25 18.70
CA ASP A 477 2.26 11.47 18.20
C ASP A 477 3.16 12.24 19.19
N SER A 478 3.53 11.61 20.30
CA SER A 478 4.55 12.13 21.21
C SER A 478 5.96 11.93 20.64
N PRO A 479 6.86 12.92 20.74
CA PRO A 479 8.25 12.77 20.34
C PRO A 479 9.07 11.89 21.28
N LEU A 480 8.51 11.48 22.43
CA LEU A 480 9.20 10.64 23.40
C LEU A 480 9.75 9.38 22.73
N ASP A 481 11.02 9.11 23.01
CA ASP A 481 11.72 7.87 22.66
C ASP A 481 11.85 7.08 23.97
N SER A 482 10.82 6.32 24.31
CA SER A 482 10.69 5.79 25.67
C SER A 482 11.73 4.70 25.94
N MET A 483 12.22 4.63 27.18
CA MET A 483 12.97 3.50 27.70
C MET A 483 12.45 3.16 29.08
N ILE A 484 12.02 1.91 29.25
CA ILE A 484 11.55 1.39 30.54
C ILE A 484 12.54 0.39 31.13
N ARG A 485 12.65 0.41 32.46
CA ARG A 485 13.41 -0.55 33.26
C ARG A 485 12.60 -1.00 34.46
N VAL A 486 12.54 -2.30 34.71
CA VAL A 486 11.95 -2.89 35.92
C VAL A 486 13.06 -3.43 36.82
N ALA A 487 13.06 -3.02 38.08
CA ALA A 487 14.02 -3.47 39.09
C ALA A 487 13.33 -3.95 40.36
N ASP A 488 14.00 -4.85 41.10
CA ASP A 488 13.56 -5.28 42.43
C ASP A 488 13.93 -4.28 43.53
N ALA A 489 13.54 -4.58 44.77
CA ALA A 489 13.80 -3.73 45.94
C ALA A 489 15.30 -3.48 46.23
N SER A 490 16.21 -4.32 45.72
CA SER A 490 17.66 -4.13 45.85
C SER A 490 18.25 -3.22 44.77
N GLY A 491 17.44 -2.80 43.80
CA GLY A 491 17.87 -2.08 42.61
C GLY A 491 18.39 -3.00 41.49
N LYS A 492 18.27 -4.31 41.63
CA LYS A 492 18.66 -5.26 40.58
C LYS A 492 17.65 -5.20 39.44
N GLU A 493 18.15 -4.92 38.24
CA GLU A 493 17.36 -4.95 37.02
C GLU A 493 16.86 -6.35 36.68
N LEU A 494 15.57 -6.46 36.40
CA LEU A 494 14.90 -7.68 35.96
C LEU A 494 14.66 -7.69 34.45
N ALA A 495 14.33 -6.52 33.88
CA ALA A 495 14.10 -6.34 32.46
C ALA A 495 14.22 -4.86 32.10
N ALA A 496 14.60 -4.58 30.85
CA ALA A 496 14.54 -3.26 30.26
C ALA A 496 14.18 -3.37 28.77
N ASN A 497 13.58 -2.32 28.22
CA ASN A 497 13.28 -2.20 26.79
C ASN A 497 13.25 -0.72 26.41
N ASP A 498 13.81 -0.38 25.26
CA ASP A 498 13.71 0.91 24.59
C ASP A 498 12.63 0.86 23.49
N ASP A 499 12.79 -0.03 22.52
CA ASP A 499 11.92 -0.10 21.35
C ASP A 499 11.15 -1.43 21.26
N TYR A 500 9.87 -1.33 20.91
CA TYR A 500 9.05 -2.48 20.54
C TYR A 500 8.32 -2.26 19.22
N GLU A 501 8.52 -3.19 18.28
CA GLU A 501 7.86 -3.15 16.96
C GLU A 501 6.36 -3.51 17.09
N ASP A 502 5.50 -2.57 16.70
CA ASP A 502 4.06 -2.80 16.52
C ASP A 502 3.72 -2.86 15.03
N LYS A 503 3.68 -4.07 14.47
CA LYS A 503 3.31 -4.31 13.06
C LYS A 503 1.91 -3.80 12.69
N GLY A 504 1.08 -3.48 13.68
CA GLY A 504 -0.22 -2.85 13.47
C GLY A 504 -0.16 -1.36 13.15
N ALA A 505 0.98 -0.72 13.42
CA ALA A 505 1.25 0.69 13.18
C ALA A 505 2.12 0.90 11.93
N GLY A 506 1.72 0.35 10.78
CA GLY A 506 2.54 0.32 9.56
C GLY A 506 2.92 1.66 8.93
N LEU A 507 2.49 2.79 9.48
CA LEU A 507 2.97 4.13 9.10
C LEU A 507 4.10 4.64 10.01
N VAL A 508 4.31 4.01 11.16
CA VAL A 508 5.43 4.30 12.07
C VAL A 508 6.64 3.49 11.61
N THR A 509 7.68 4.16 11.12
CA THR A 509 8.93 3.52 10.67
C THR A 509 10.04 3.51 11.70
N HIS A 510 9.86 4.30 12.75
CA HIS A 510 10.79 4.39 13.86
C HIS A 510 9.96 4.14 15.12
N HIS A 511 9.80 2.86 15.46
CA HIS A 511 9.15 2.46 16.70
C HIS A 511 10.02 2.94 17.86
N ALA A 512 9.41 3.64 18.81
CA ALA A 512 10.09 4.27 19.95
C ALA A 512 9.22 4.18 21.23
N ASP A 513 8.29 3.23 21.21
CA ASP A 513 7.43 2.89 22.34
C ASP A 513 7.98 1.61 22.95
N SER A 514 8.24 1.63 24.26
CA SER A 514 8.73 0.45 24.96
C SER A 514 7.59 -0.49 25.35
N TYR A 515 7.88 -1.79 25.32
CA TYR A 515 7.03 -2.83 25.86
C TYR A 515 7.89 -3.94 26.46
N LEU A 516 7.54 -4.40 27.66
CA LEU A 516 8.11 -5.63 28.23
C LEU A 516 7.08 -6.40 29.05
N SER A 517 7.35 -7.71 29.19
CA SER A 517 6.62 -8.63 30.06
C SER A 517 7.63 -9.38 30.92
N VAL A 518 7.50 -9.31 32.24
CA VAL A 518 8.46 -9.88 33.19
C VAL A 518 7.75 -10.64 34.30
N THR A 519 8.19 -11.87 34.57
CA THR A 519 7.74 -12.66 35.73
C THR A 519 8.54 -12.25 36.96
N LEU A 520 7.83 -11.86 38.02
CA LEU A 520 8.43 -11.37 39.26
C LEU A 520 8.99 -12.55 40.08
N PRO A 521 10.27 -12.51 40.49
CA PRO A 521 10.92 -13.66 41.12
C PRO A 521 10.51 -13.88 42.58
N GLN A 522 10.07 -12.83 43.28
CA GLN A 522 9.76 -12.87 44.72
C GLN A 522 8.60 -11.92 45.09
N ASP A 523 8.09 -12.05 46.31
CA ASP A 523 7.20 -11.04 46.87
C ASP A 523 8.00 -9.79 47.25
N GLY A 524 7.43 -8.60 47.05
CA GLY A 524 8.06 -7.36 47.51
C GLY A 524 7.75 -6.14 46.65
N VAL A 525 8.45 -5.05 46.94
CA VAL A 525 8.37 -3.82 46.18
C VAL A 525 9.25 -3.91 44.93
N TYR A 526 8.71 -3.44 43.81
CA TYR A 526 9.40 -3.31 42.54
C TYR A 526 9.31 -1.87 42.04
N TYR A 527 10.30 -1.47 41.24
CA TYR A 527 10.39 -0.14 40.65
C TYR A 527 10.31 -0.24 39.14
N VAL A 528 9.52 0.64 38.52
CA VAL A 528 9.53 0.89 37.08
C VAL A 528 10.10 2.28 36.86
N THR A 529 11.19 2.35 36.12
CA THR A 529 11.79 3.61 35.67
C THR A 529 11.43 3.83 34.21
N LEU A 530 10.93 5.01 33.86
CA LEU A 530 10.68 5.46 32.49
C LEU A 530 11.51 6.72 32.24
N ARG A 531 12.14 6.80 31.07
CA ARG A 531 12.85 8.00 30.61
C ARG A 531 12.83 8.11 29.10
N ASP A 532 13.24 9.26 28.57
CA ASP A 532 13.62 9.37 27.17
C ASP A 532 15.02 8.77 26.93
N ALA A 533 15.18 7.91 25.93
CA ALA A 533 16.43 7.23 25.60
C ALA A 533 17.55 8.19 25.20
N GLN A 534 17.19 9.38 24.71
CA GLN A 534 18.11 10.44 24.31
C GLN A 534 18.22 11.55 25.36
N GLY A 535 17.54 11.40 26.51
CA GLY A 535 17.50 12.41 27.57
C GLY A 535 16.77 13.70 27.18
N LYS A 536 15.88 13.65 26.19
CA LYS A 536 15.02 14.78 25.82
C LYS A 536 13.79 14.87 26.75
N GLY A 537 13.10 16.00 26.70
CA GLY A 537 11.87 16.24 27.47
C GLY A 537 11.25 17.58 27.09
N GLY A 538 10.04 17.84 27.58
CA GLY A 538 9.29 19.07 27.37
C GLY A 538 7.78 18.83 27.28
N THR A 539 7.00 19.91 27.15
CA THR A 539 5.53 19.86 27.21
C THR A 539 4.82 19.02 26.14
N ALA A 540 5.56 18.52 25.14
CA ALA A 540 5.05 17.61 24.11
C ALA A 540 5.34 16.13 24.39
N TYR A 541 6.24 15.81 25.34
CA TYR A 541 6.73 14.46 25.65
C TYR A 541 5.79 13.72 26.60
N GLY A 542 4.49 13.78 26.30
CA GLY A 542 3.50 13.01 27.03
C GLY A 542 3.64 11.52 26.77
N TYR A 543 3.20 10.69 27.70
CA TYR A 543 3.14 9.25 27.58
C TYR A 543 1.93 8.69 28.35
N ARG A 544 1.55 7.47 27.98
CA ARG A 544 0.66 6.62 28.77
C ARG A 544 1.40 5.33 29.12
N LEU A 545 1.76 5.16 30.38
CA LEU A 545 2.43 3.96 30.89
C LEU A 545 1.38 3.01 31.47
N ARG A 546 1.13 1.90 30.79
CA ARG A 546 0.31 0.80 31.31
C ARG A 546 1.17 -0.11 32.17
N LEU A 547 0.79 -0.29 33.43
CA LEU A 547 1.33 -1.32 34.32
C LEU A 547 0.19 -2.25 34.73
N SER A 548 0.23 -3.51 34.30
CA SER A 548 -0.84 -4.47 34.58
C SER A 548 -0.36 -5.92 34.56
N PRO A 549 -1.15 -6.88 35.07
CA PRO A 549 -1.06 -8.26 34.61
C PRO A 549 -1.24 -8.33 33.08
N PRO A 550 -0.83 -9.43 32.42
CA PRO A 550 -1.12 -9.63 31.00
C PRO A 550 -2.61 -9.48 30.71
N ARG A 551 -2.94 -8.76 29.63
CA ARG A 551 -4.28 -8.69 29.03
C ARG A 551 -4.24 -9.36 27.65
N PRO A 552 -4.25 -10.71 27.58
CA PRO A 552 -4.11 -11.41 26.32
C PRO A 552 -5.17 -10.94 25.33
N ASP A 553 -4.75 -10.55 24.12
CA ASP A 553 -5.65 -10.07 23.08
C ASP A 553 -5.02 -10.20 21.68
N PHE A 554 -5.75 -9.83 20.64
CA PHE A 554 -5.24 -9.79 19.28
C PHE A 554 -5.89 -8.68 18.43
N ALA A 555 -5.17 -8.19 17.43
CA ALA A 555 -5.73 -7.42 16.33
C ALA A 555 -5.47 -8.13 15.00
N LEU A 556 -6.27 -7.84 13.97
CA LEU A 556 -6.19 -8.54 12.68
C LEU A 556 -5.99 -7.57 11.52
N ARG A 557 -5.20 -8.01 10.53
CA ARG A 557 -5.03 -7.32 9.24
C ARG A 557 -5.28 -8.28 8.08
N VAL A 558 -6.01 -7.86 7.04
CA VAL A 558 -6.18 -8.66 5.81
C VAL A 558 -5.55 -7.95 4.61
N VAL A 559 -4.78 -8.71 3.82
CA VAL A 559 -4.07 -8.23 2.63
C VAL A 559 -4.41 -9.12 1.43
N PRO A 560 -4.66 -8.54 0.24
CA PRO A 560 -4.75 -7.10 -0.05
C PRO A 560 -6.12 -6.50 0.32
N ALA A 561 -6.21 -5.16 0.34
CA ALA A 561 -7.43 -4.39 0.58
C ALA A 561 -8.38 -4.35 -0.65
N SER A 562 -7.93 -4.84 -1.81
CA SER A 562 -8.74 -4.99 -3.03
C SER A 562 -8.66 -6.42 -3.57
N LEU A 563 -9.80 -7.10 -3.65
CA LEU A 563 -9.91 -8.48 -4.14
C LEU A 563 -10.62 -8.56 -5.49
N ASN A 564 -9.96 -9.19 -6.46
CA ASN A 564 -10.50 -9.46 -7.78
C ASN A 564 -10.91 -10.94 -7.88
N VAL A 565 -12.20 -11.21 -7.71
CA VAL A 565 -12.76 -12.55 -7.61
C VAL A 565 -13.42 -12.96 -8.93
N ARG A 566 -13.19 -14.20 -9.37
CA ARG A 566 -13.97 -14.82 -10.45
C ARG A 566 -14.99 -15.78 -9.87
N ALA A 567 -16.24 -15.68 -10.32
CA ALA A 567 -17.33 -16.53 -9.85
C ALA A 567 -16.95 -18.02 -9.94
N GLY A 568 -17.05 -18.72 -8.81
CA GLY A 568 -16.72 -20.14 -8.66
C GLY A 568 -15.23 -20.49 -8.59
N VAL A 569 -14.32 -19.52 -8.53
CA VAL A 569 -12.87 -19.71 -8.37
C VAL A 569 -12.40 -19.12 -7.06
N ALA A 570 -11.54 -19.86 -6.36
CA ALA A 570 -10.95 -19.38 -5.12
C ALA A 570 -9.92 -18.27 -5.38
N THR A 571 -9.94 -17.27 -4.51
CA THR A 571 -9.10 -16.06 -4.56
C THR A 571 -8.33 -16.00 -3.24
N PRO A 572 -7.00 -16.18 -3.21
CA PRO A 572 -6.22 -16.14 -1.98
C PRO A 572 -6.17 -14.73 -1.38
N MET A 573 -6.13 -14.68 -0.05
CA MET A 573 -5.81 -13.50 0.76
C MET A 573 -5.05 -13.94 2.01
N SER A 574 -4.26 -13.05 2.59
CA SER A 574 -3.54 -13.30 3.84
C SER A 574 -4.20 -12.55 4.99
N VAL A 575 -4.37 -13.22 6.13
CA VAL A 575 -4.78 -12.57 7.38
C VAL A 575 -3.64 -12.70 8.39
N TYR A 576 -3.23 -11.57 8.96
CA TYR A 576 -2.20 -11.45 9.99
C TYR A 576 -2.84 -11.25 11.36
N ALA A 577 -2.32 -11.94 12.38
CA ALA A 577 -2.66 -11.81 13.78
C ALA A 577 -1.56 -11.04 14.52
N LEU A 578 -1.92 -9.90 15.07
CA LEU A 578 -1.11 -9.06 15.93
C LEU A 578 -1.43 -9.42 17.38
N ARG A 579 -0.73 -10.43 17.89
CA ARG A 579 -0.97 -11.02 19.22
C ARG A 579 -0.41 -10.12 20.32
N ARG A 580 -1.12 -10.00 21.44
CA ARG A 580 -0.77 -9.13 22.56
C ARG A 580 -0.71 -9.91 23.87
N ASP A 581 0.18 -9.48 24.76
CA ASP A 581 0.31 -9.94 26.15
C ASP A 581 0.27 -11.48 26.30
N GLY A 582 0.98 -12.19 25.42
CA GLY A 582 1.11 -13.65 25.48
C GLY A 582 -0.06 -14.44 24.88
N PHE A 583 -1.05 -13.80 24.25
CA PHE A 583 -2.14 -14.51 23.58
C PHE A 583 -1.65 -15.40 22.42
N ALA A 584 -1.64 -16.71 22.62
CA ALA A 584 -1.23 -17.69 21.61
C ALA A 584 -2.39 -18.53 21.06
N GLY A 585 -3.64 -18.17 21.36
CA GLY A 585 -4.83 -18.95 21.00
C GLY A 585 -5.08 -19.04 19.49
N GLU A 586 -5.86 -20.04 19.09
CA GLU A 586 -6.38 -20.16 17.73
C GLU A 586 -7.42 -19.06 17.46
N ILE A 587 -7.43 -18.49 16.24
CA ILE A 587 -8.36 -17.43 15.84
C ILE A 587 -9.12 -17.90 14.60
N THR A 588 -10.45 -17.90 14.67
CA THR A 588 -11.33 -18.19 13.52
C THR A 588 -11.75 -16.89 12.85
N ILE A 589 -11.73 -16.84 11.52
CA ILE A 589 -12.12 -15.67 10.72
C ILE A 589 -13.48 -15.95 10.07
N ASP A 590 -14.43 -15.04 10.24
CA ASP A 590 -15.78 -15.16 9.70
C ASP A 590 -16.15 -13.99 8.80
N LEU A 591 -17.09 -14.25 7.88
CA LEU A 591 -17.71 -13.22 7.05
C LEU A 591 -18.78 -12.50 7.88
N LYS A 592 -18.69 -11.17 7.95
CA LYS A 592 -19.68 -10.34 8.64
C LYS A 592 -20.61 -9.68 7.63
N ASP A 593 -21.90 -9.99 7.73
CA ASP A 593 -22.97 -9.45 6.88
C ASP A 593 -22.69 -9.60 5.36
N ALA A 594 -21.96 -10.65 4.97
CA ALA A 594 -21.63 -10.91 3.58
C ALA A 594 -22.80 -11.59 2.86
N PRO A 595 -23.00 -11.30 1.56
CA PRO A 595 -23.99 -11.99 0.75
C PRO A 595 -23.80 -13.51 0.74
N ALA A 596 -24.91 -14.25 0.57
CA ALA A 596 -24.95 -15.70 0.68
C ALA A 596 -24.12 -16.43 -0.40
N GLU A 597 -23.60 -15.73 -1.41
CA GLU A 597 -22.70 -16.25 -2.43
C GLU A 597 -21.21 -16.29 -2.01
N PHE A 598 -20.80 -15.61 -0.94
CA PHE A 598 -19.40 -15.56 -0.49
C PHE A 598 -19.08 -16.67 0.52
N ARG A 599 -17.97 -17.38 0.34
CA ARG A 599 -17.49 -18.42 1.26
C ARG A 599 -15.99 -18.32 1.48
N LEU A 600 -15.58 -18.57 2.72
CA LEU A 600 -14.18 -18.72 3.08
C LEU A 600 -13.79 -20.21 3.13
N ALA A 601 -12.52 -20.48 2.86
CA ALA A 601 -11.88 -21.75 3.17
C ALA A 601 -10.51 -21.50 3.80
N GLY A 602 -10.15 -22.32 4.79
CA GLY A 602 -8.90 -22.15 5.54
C GLY A 602 -8.91 -20.94 6.48
N ASN A 603 -10.09 -20.55 6.98
CA ASN A 603 -10.32 -19.35 7.76
C ASN A 603 -9.94 -19.48 9.25
N VAL A 604 -8.89 -20.24 9.57
CA VAL A 604 -8.39 -20.41 10.94
C VAL A 604 -6.91 -20.09 10.97
N ILE A 605 -6.52 -19.15 11.83
CA ILE A 605 -5.13 -18.88 12.17
C ILE A 605 -4.79 -19.81 13.35
N PRO A 606 -3.92 -20.83 13.16
CA PRO A 606 -3.59 -21.76 14.22
C PRO A 606 -2.97 -21.08 15.44
N ALA A 607 -3.11 -21.72 16.60
CA ALA A 607 -2.44 -21.30 17.82
C ALA A 607 -0.93 -21.05 17.59
N GLY A 608 -0.42 -19.92 18.08
CA GLY A 608 0.97 -19.48 17.96
C GLY A 608 1.41 -19.03 16.56
N GLN A 609 0.51 -19.00 15.56
CA GLN A 609 0.82 -18.46 14.23
C GLN A 609 0.36 -17.01 14.11
N ASP A 610 1.15 -16.17 13.47
CA ASP A 610 0.86 -14.74 13.27
C ASP A 610 0.27 -14.45 11.89
N GLN A 611 0.12 -15.47 11.05
CA GLN A 611 -0.45 -15.32 9.72
C GLN A 611 -1.09 -16.62 9.23
N VAL A 612 -2.13 -16.50 8.41
CA VAL A 612 -2.59 -17.57 7.53
C VAL A 612 -2.92 -17.03 6.14
N LYS A 613 -2.60 -17.80 5.10
CA LYS A 613 -3.15 -17.57 3.75
C LYS A 613 -4.44 -18.40 3.61
N MET A 614 -5.55 -17.75 3.38
CA MET A 614 -6.89 -18.35 3.21
C MET A 614 -7.45 -18.01 1.83
N THR A 615 -8.61 -18.54 1.47
CA THR A 615 -9.23 -18.24 0.17
C THR A 615 -10.69 -17.84 0.30
N LEU A 616 -11.10 -16.85 -0.51
CA LEU A 616 -12.49 -16.46 -0.73
C LEU A 616 -12.99 -17.00 -2.06
N VAL A 617 -14.21 -17.52 -2.06
CA VAL A 617 -14.96 -17.88 -3.27
C VAL A 617 -16.25 -17.08 -3.26
N ALA A 618 -16.59 -16.43 -4.37
CA ALA A 618 -17.93 -15.91 -4.63
C ALA A 618 -18.59 -16.78 -5.72
N TYR A 619 -19.85 -17.17 -5.56
CA TYR A 619 -20.56 -17.97 -6.58
C TYR A 619 -21.30 -17.13 -7.63
N GLY A 620 -21.37 -15.82 -7.44
CA GLY A 620 -21.94 -14.86 -8.39
C GLY A 620 -21.61 -13.43 -7.97
N PRO A 621 -21.84 -12.45 -8.85
CA PRO A 621 -21.69 -11.05 -8.49
C PRO A 621 -22.79 -10.60 -7.52
N PRO A 622 -22.47 -9.76 -6.51
CA PRO A 622 -23.47 -9.09 -5.69
C PRO A 622 -24.20 -7.99 -6.48
N ASP A 623 -25.32 -7.51 -5.96
CA ASP A 623 -26.19 -6.50 -6.62
C ASP A 623 -25.48 -5.15 -6.85
N SER A 624 -24.52 -4.80 -5.99
CA SER A 624 -23.71 -3.59 -6.10
C SER A 624 -22.22 -3.92 -6.11
N GLN A 625 -21.46 -3.26 -6.98
CA GLN A 625 -20.02 -3.45 -7.11
C GLN A 625 -19.27 -2.11 -7.29
N PRO A 626 -18.06 -1.97 -6.72
CA PRO A 626 -17.37 -2.94 -5.85
C PRO A 626 -18.07 -3.10 -4.50
N PHE A 627 -18.08 -4.32 -3.97
CA PHE A 627 -18.71 -4.62 -2.69
C PHE A 627 -17.72 -4.39 -1.53
N SER A 628 -18.16 -3.74 -0.45
CA SER A 628 -17.38 -3.64 0.80
C SER A 628 -17.57 -4.91 1.63
N LEU A 629 -16.58 -5.80 1.61
CA LEU A 629 -16.60 -7.03 2.41
C LEU A 629 -16.14 -6.72 3.84
N ARG A 630 -16.80 -7.29 4.85
CA ARG A 630 -16.35 -7.21 6.25
C ARG A 630 -16.05 -8.59 6.79
N LEU A 631 -14.97 -8.69 7.56
CA LEU A 631 -14.54 -9.90 8.24
C LEU A 631 -14.39 -9.61 9.73
N GLU A 632 -14.58 -10.62 10.55
CA GLU A 632 -14.32 -10.58 11.99
C GLU A 632 -13.51 -11.81 12.41
N GLY A 633 -12.67 -11.65 13.43
CA GLY A 633 -11.94 -12.75 14.04
C GLY A 633 -12.47 -13.06 15.42
N ARG A 634 -12.59 -14.35 15.73
CA ARG A 634 -13.13 -14.90 16.97
C ARG A 634 -12.10 -15.78 17.64
N ALA A 635 -11.87 -15.57 18.93
CA ALA A 635 -11.05 -16.47 19.72
C ALA A 635 -11.56 -16.57 21.16
N THR A 636 -11.12 -17.61 21.87
CA THR A 636 -11.40 -17.76 23.29
C THR A 636 -10.25 -17.21 24.11
N ILE A 637 -10.53 -16.26 24.99
CA ILE A 637 -9.59 -15.65 25.94
C ILE A 637 -10.20 -15.80 27.34
N ASP A 638 -9.48 -16.43 28.25
CA ASP A 638 -9.93 -16.70 29.63
C ASP A 638 -11.33 -17.32 29.70
N GLY A 639 -11.63 -18.24 28.78
CA GLY A 639 -12.92 -18.94 28.70
C GLY A 639 -14.07 -18.13 28.08
N ARG A 640 -13.82 -16.91 27.61
CA ARG A 640 -14.81 -16.03 26.95
C ARG A 640 -14.50 -15.87 25.47
N GLU A 641 -15.55 -15.79 24.65
CA GLU A 641 -15.40 -15.43 23.23
C GLU A 641 -15.08 -13.93 23.12
N VAL A 642 -14.03 -13.61 22.38
CA VAL A 642 -13.62 -12.25 22.01
C VAL A 642 -13.71 -12.14 20.49
N VAL A 643 -14.30 -11.03 20.02
CA VAL A 643 -14.53 -10.78 18.59
C VAL A 643 -13.93 -9.44 18.21
N HIS A 644 -13.07 -9.43 17.19
CA HIS A 644 -12.43 -8.24 16.66
C HIS A 644 -12.66 -8.07 15.15
N PRO A 645 -12.83 -6.84 14.65
CA PRO A 645 -12.87 -6.61 13.21
C PRO A 645 -11.51 -6.95 12.57
N VAL A 646 -11.54 -7.47 11.34
CA VAL A 646 -10.32 -7.60 10.52
C VAL A 646 -10.16 -6.33 9.70
N VAL A 647 -9.10 -5.58 9.96
CA VAL A 647 -8.84 -4.31 9.28
C VAL A 647 -8.15 -4.59 7.94
N PRO A 648 -8.65 -4.10 6.80
CA PRO A 648 -7.96 -4.23 5.52
C PRO A 648 -6.65 -3.47 5.52
N ALA A 649 -5.66 -3.97 4.78
CA ALA A 649 -4.36 -3.36 4.66
C ALA A 649 -3.69 -3.71 3.32
N GLU A 650 -2.70 -2.91 2.95
CA GLU A 650 -1.71 -3.26 1.93
C GLU A 650 -0.40 -3.67 2.62
N ASP A 651 0.27 -4.67 2.06
CA ASP A 651 1.61 -5.07 2.46
C ASP A 651 2.61 -4.31 1.60
N MET A 652 3.19 -3.25 2.16
CA MET A 652 4.01 -2.29 1.44
C MET A 652 5.48 -2.40 1.82
N MET A 653 6.35 -2.48 0.82
CA MET A 653 7.81 -2.50 1.03
C MET A 653 8.35 -1.07 1.07
N GLN A 654 9.07 -0.73 2.14
CA GLN A 654 9.80 0.54 2.29
C GLN A 654 11.09 0.51 1.45
N ALA A 655 12.07 -0.30 1.84
CA ALA A 655 13.31 -0.56 1.09
C ALA A 655 13.92 -1.88 1.60
N PHE A 656 14.88 -2.47 0.87
CA PHE A 656 15.65 -3.67 1.31
C PHE A 656 14.81 -4.84 1.89
N ALA A 657 13.57 -5.03 1.43
CA ALA A 657 12.61 -6.03 1.93
C ALA A 657 12.09 -5.80 3.37
N TYR A 658 12.08 -4.55 3.88
CA TYR A 658 11.28 -4.18 5.05
C TYR A 658 9.83 -3.91 4.64
N HIS A 659 8.90 -4.61 5.28
CA HIS A 659 7.48 -4.64 4.93
C HIS A 659 6.61 -4.09 6.06
N HIS A 660 5.58 -3.33 5.68
CA HIS A 660 4.64 -2.69 6.59
C HIS A 660 3.20 -3.02 6.22
N LEU A 661 2.39 -3.35 7.23
CA LEU A 661 0.95 -3.54 7.06
C LEU A 661 0.25 -2.18 7.18
N VAL A 662 0.05 -1.50 6.06
CA VAL A 662 -0.55 -0.17 6.00
C VAL A 662 -2.07 -0.30 5.95
N PRO A 663 -2.82 0.17 6.96
CA PRO A 663 -4.28 0.03 6.98
C PRO A 663 -4.97 0.78 5.83
N ALA A 664 -6.07 0.19 5.37
CA ALA A 664 -7.02 0.76 4.43
C ALA A 664 -8.38 0.96 5.11
N GLN A 665 -9.24 1.81 4.55
CA GLN A 665 -10.60 2.08 5.04
C GLN A 665 -11.55 0.92 4.69
N ASP A 666 -11.47 0.39 3.48
CA ASP A 666 -12.40 -0.61 2.95
C ASP A 666 -11.68 -1.84 2.34
N LEU A 667 -12.22 -3.04 2.62
CA LEU A 667 -11.92 -4.25 1.85
C LEU A 667 -12.88 -4.32 0.66
N LYS A 668 -12.42 -3.90 -0.52
CA LYS A 668 -13.25 -3.87 -1.73
C LYS A 668 -13.13 -5.17 -2.51
N VAL A 669 -14.26 -5.69 -2.99
CA VAL A 669 -14.32 -6.90 -3.81
C VAL A 669 -15.05 -6.64 -5.11
N VAL A 670 -14.43 -7.02 -6.23
CA VAL A 670 -15.08 -7.11 -7.55
C VAL A 670 -15.23 -8.57 -7.91
N VAL A 671 -16.44 -8.97 -8.32
CA VAL A 671 -16.76 -10.35 -8.71
C VAL A 671 -17.17 -10.41 -10.18
N THR A 672 -16.49 -11.28 -10.92
CA THR A 672 -16.64 -11.42 -12.38
C THR A 672 -17.25 -12.73 -12.81
N GLY A 673 -17.85 -12.71 -13.99
CA GLY A 673 -18.47 -13.88 -14.60
C GLY A 673 -19.93 -14.05 -14.18
N ARG A 674 -20.60 -15.01 -14.82
CA ARG A 674 -21.98 -15.33 -14.49
C ARG A 674 -22.05 -16.10 -13.18
N ALA A 675 -23.19 -16.01 -12.51
CA ALA A 675 -23.50 -16.89 -11.39
C ALA A 675 -23.25 -18.35 -11.80
N ALA A 676 -22.33 -19.00 -11.09
CA ALA A 676 -21.94 -20.38 -11.34
C ALA A 676 -22.68 -21.26 -10.33
N PRO A 677 -23.39 -22.32 -10.78
CA PRO A 677 -23.90 -23.29 -9.84
C PRO A 677 -22.72 -23.90 -9.07
N LYS A 678 -22.90 -24.20 -7.77
CA LYS A 678 -21.85 -24.79 -6.93
C LYS A 678 -21.19 -26.03 -7.55
N ALA A 679 -21.95 -26.79 -8.35
CA ALA A 679 -21.47 -27.97 -9.08
C ALA A 679 -20.40 -27.64 -10.15
N GLY A 680 -20.38 -26.41 -10.69
CA GLY A 680 -19.41 -25.94 -11.69
C GLY A 680 -18.16 -25.26 -11.09
N ALA A 681 -18.05 -25.18 -9.77
CA ALA A 681 -16.88 -24.63 -9.07
C ALA A 681 -15.85 -25.72 -8.76
N ILE A 682 -14.58 -25.29 -8.59
CA ILE A 682 -13.53 -26.17 -8.04
C ILE A 682 -13.85 -26.39 -6.56
N ARG A 683 -13.95 -27.65 -6.14
CA ARG A 683 -14.30 -28.01 -4.75
C ARG A 683 -13.32 -29.02 -4.19
N LEU A 684 -12.98 -28.85 -2.92
CA LEU A 684 -12.28 -29.88 -2.17
C LEU A 684 -13.28 -30.96 -1.73
N LEU A 685 -13.01 -32.20 -2.11
CA LEU A 685 -13.84 -33.36 -1.74
C LEU A 685 -13.32 -34.06 -0.48
N THR A 686 -12.02 -33.96 -0.21
CA THR A 686 -11.41 -34.50 1.01
C THR A 686 -11.84 -33.71 2.24
N LYS A 687 -12.20 -34.44 3.31
CA LYS A 687 -12.47 -33.87 4.63
C LYS A 687 -11.20 -33.20 5.18
N THR A 688 -11.33 -31.97 5.63
CA THR A 688 -10.25 -31.19 6.25
C THR A 688 -10.36 -31.22 7.78
N PRO A 689 -9.23 -31.04 8.51
CA PRO A 689 -7.87 -30.86 8.00
C PRO A 689 -7.27 -32.14 7.42
N LEU A 690 -6.49 -32.00 6.34
CA LEU A 690 -5.70 -33.09 5.76
C LEU A 690 -4.62 -33.51 6.76
N ARG A 691 -4.66 -34.78 7.18
CA ARG A 691 -3.69 -35.35 8.13
C ARG A 691 -2.50 -35.89 7.36
N ILE A 692 -1.36 -35.20 7.42
CA ILE A 692 -0.13 -35.58 6.69
C ILE A 692 0.87 -36.20 7.68
N PRO A 693 1.21 -37.49 7.59
CA PRO A 693 2.21 -38.08 8.47
C PRO A 693 3.59 -37.45 8.24
N ALA A 694 4.32 -37.13 9.31
CA ALA A 694 5.70 -36.68 9.22
C ALA A 694 6.56 -37.76 8.52
N GLY A 695 7.30 -37.38 7.47
CA GLY A 695 8.06 -38.32 6.64
C GLY A 695 7.21 -39.14 5.66
N GLY A 696 5.89 -38.93 5.64
CA GLY A 696 4.94 -39.70 4.84
C GLY A 696 4.23 -38.87 3.77
N THR A 697 3.11 -39.41 3.28
CA THR A 697 2.28 -38.76 2.26
C THR A 697 0.81 -38.77 2.64
N ALA A 698 0.05 -37.79 2.16
CA ALA A 698 -1.41 -37.79 2.24
C ALA A 698 -2.03 -37.26 0.94
N SER A 699 -3.25 -37.71 0.65
CA SER A 699 -3.94 -37.41 -0.61
C SER A 699 -5.15 -36.52 -0.38
N ALA A 700 -5.31 -35.50 -1.21
CA ALA A 700 -6.52 -34.69 -1.30
C ALA A 700 -7.20 -34.89 -2.66
N GLU A 701 -8.50 -35.13 -2.65
CA GLU A 701 -9.34 -35.25 -3.84
C GLU A 701 -10.07 -33.92 -4.08
N ILE A 702 -10.08 -33.50 -5.35
CA ILE A 702 -10.70 -32.25 -5.80
C ILE A 702 -11.67 -32.55 -6.94
N ALA A 703 -12.80 -31.86 -6.94
CA ALA A 703 -13.71 -31.83 -8.07
C ALA A 703 -13.31 -30.70 -9.01
N LEU A 704 -13.20 -31.00 -10.30
CA LEU A 704 -12.94 -30.03 -11.37
C LEU A 704 -14.14 -29.95 -12.32
N PRO A 705 -14.48 -28.76 -12.84
CA PRO A 705 -15.51 -28.64 -13.86
C PRO A 705 -15.03 -29.28 -15.18
N ALA A 706 -15.52 -30.49 -15.46
CA ALA A 706 -15.23 -31.38 -16.59
C ALA A 706 -13.83 -32.05 -16.59
N ALA A 707 -13.82 -33.37 -16.82
CA ALA A 707 -12.65 -34.26 -16.72
C ALA A 707 -11.48 -33.94 -17.68
N ALA A 708 -11.69 -33.13 -18.73
CA ALA A 708 -10.69 -32.89 -19.78
C ALA A 708 -9.58 -31.87 -19.44
N MET A 709 -9.41 -31.53 -18.16
CA MET A 709 -8.62 -30.38 -17.72
C MET A 709 -7.21 -30.70 -17.21
N LEU A 710 -7.01 -31.85 -16.58
CA LEU A 710 -5.75 -32.15 -15.87
C LEU A 710 -4.57 -32.30 -16.82
N SER A 711 -4.78 -32.89 -17.99
CA SER A 711 -3.73 -33.01 -19.02
C SER A 711 -3.17 -31.67 -19.53
N ARG A 712 -3.80 -30.54 -19.22
CA ARG A 712 -3.42 -29.20 -19.73
C ARG A 712 -2.99 -28.21 -18.65
N VAL A 713 -3.05 -28.60 -17.37
CA VAL A 713 -2.81 -27.71 -16.23
C VAL A 713 -1.84 -28.36 -15.25
N ARG A 714 -0.88 -27.59 -14.77
CA ARG A 714 0.07 -27.99 -13.75
C ARG A 714 -0.37 -27.43 -12.40
N LEU A 715 -0.43 -28.28 -11.38
CA LEU A 715 -0.70 -27.85 -10.01
C LEU A 715 0.62 -27.63 -9.27
N GLU A 716 0.75 -26.48 -8.61
CA GLU A 716 1.92 -26.10 -7.81
C GLU A 716 1.45 -25.51 -6.47
N LEU A 717 2.25 -25.65 -5.42
CA LEU A 717 1.99 -24.96 -4.15
C LEU A 717 2.45 -23.51 -4.24
N SER A 718 1.64 -22.58 -3.73
CA SER A 718 2.00 -21.17 -3.55
C SER A 718 2.47 -20.97 -2.11
N ASP A 719 3.74 -20.61 -1.95
CA ASP A 719 4.41 -20.36 -0.66
C ASP A 719 4.13 -21.46 0.37
N PRO A 720 4.44 -22.73 0.05
CA PRO A 720 4.19 -23.82 0.98
C PRO A 720 5.04 -23.68 2.24
N PRO A 721 4.55 -24.18 3.39
CA PRO A 721 5.40 -24.34 4.57
C PRO A 721 6.60 -25.22 4.22
N GLU A 722 7.76 -24.91 4.83
CA GLU A 722 8.96 -25.68 4.59
C GLU A 722 8.74 -27.17 4.91
N GLY A 723 9.17 -28.05 4.00
CA GLY A 723 9.02 -29.50 4.16
C GLY A 723 7.75 -30.11 3.57
N ILE A 724 6.77 -29.32 3.08
CA ILE A 724 5.61 -29.86 2.35
C ILE A 724 5.76 -29.62 0.85
N SER A 725 5.54 -30.68 0.05
CA SER A 725 5.56 -30.60 -1.41
C SER A 725 4.44 -31.41 -2.07
N ILE A 726 4.12 -31.12 -3.34
CA ILE A 726 3.28 -31.99 -4.16
C ILE A 726 4.17 -33.09 -4.75
N LYS A 727 3.91 -34.35 -4.37
CA LYS A 727 4.61 -35.53 -4.88
C LYS A 727 4.05 -36.01 -6.21
N ASN A 728 2.72 -36.02 -6.34
CA ASN A 728 2.06 -36.49 -7.56
C ASN A 728 0.67 -35.86 -7.72
N VAL A 729 0.20 -35.77 -8.96
CA VAL A 729 -1.19 -35.41 -9.31
C VAL A 729 -1.70 -36.43 -10.32
N SER A 730 -2.84 -37.06 -10.04
CA SER A 730 -3.48 -38.02 -10.93
C SER A 730 -4.95 -37.68 -11.18
N GLU A 731 -5.50 -38.12 -12.31
CA GLU A 731 -6.94 -38.00 -12.58
C GLU A 731 -7.74 -38.90 -11.65
N SER A 732 -8.91 -38.43 -11.20
CA SER A 732 -9.90 -39.20 -10.44
C SER A 732 -11.25 -39.15 -11.15
N ARG A 733 -12.20 -40.01 -10.74
CA ARG A 733 -13.52 -40.13 -11.36
C ARG A 733 -14.28 -38.79 -11.47
N ASN A 734 -14.07 -37.88 -10.51
CA ASN A 734 -14.78 -36.60 -10.40
C ASN A 734 -13.84 -35.39 -10.54
N GLY A 735 -12.55 -35.59 -10.81
CA GLY A 735 -11.57 -34.51 -10.90
C GLY A 735 -10.13 -35.02 -10.76
N ALA A 736 -9.44 -34.64 -9.69
CA ALA A 736 -8.03 -34.97 -9.46
C ALA A 736 -7.75 -35.44 -8.04
N THR A 737 -6.70 -36.24 -7.88
CA THR A 737 -6.08 -36.56 -6.60
C THR A 737 -4.69 -35.92 -6.55
N ILE A 738 -4.44 -35.12 -5.52
CA ILE A 738 -3.15 -34.50 -5.23
C ILE A 738 -2.52 -35.24 -4.06
N VAL A 739 -1.32 -35.77 -4.26
CA VAL A 739 -0.54 -36.43 -3.20
C VAL A 739 0.50 -35.45 -2.68
N PHE A 740 0.40 -35.10 -1.40
CA PHE A 740 1.40 -34.29 -0.70
C PHE A 740 2.41 -35.19 0.01
N ALA A 741 3.67 -34.76 0.02
CA ALA A 741 4.74 -35.36 0.82
C ALA A 741 5.18 -34.40 1.92
N CYS A 742 5.61 -34.97 3.05
CA CYS A 742 6.10 -34.25 4.22
C CYS A 742 7.51 -34.71 4.59
N ASP A 743 8.44 -33.77 4.69
CA ASP A 743 9.80 -33.99 5.19
C ASP A 743 9.84 -33.82 6.71
N ALA A 744 10.02 -34.93 7.44
CA ALA A 744 10.05 -34.94 8.89
C ALA A 744 11.20 -34.10 9.49
N ALA A 745 12.27 -33.82 8.74
CA ALA A 745 13.38 -33.00 9.21
C ALA A 745 13.04 -31.50 9.24
N LYS A 746 12.03 -31.07 8.46
CA LYS A 746 11.73 -29.66 8.22
C LYS A 746 10.44 -29.19 8.89
N ILE A 747 9.51 -30.10 9.17
CA ILE A 747 8.24 -29.76 9.82
C ILE A 747 7.86 -30.76 10.90
N LYS A 748 7.47 -30.22 12.06
CA LYS A 748 7.19 -31.01 13.27
C LYS A 748 5.75 -31.51 13.30
N PRO A 749 5.46 -32.69 13.88
CA PRO A 749 4.11 -33.10 14.25
C PRO A 749 3.40 -32.03 15.09
N GLY A 750 2.09 -31.86 14.85
CA GLY A 750 1.28 -30.81 15.46
C GLY A 750 1.23 -29.51 14.65
N SER A 751 2.13 -29.31 13.67
CA SER A 751 2.09 -28.13 12.79
C SER A 751 0.79 -28.10 12.00
N LYS A 752 0.11 -26.95 12.01
CA LYS A 752 -1.16 -26.68 11.30
C LYS A 752 -0.98 -25.49 10.37
N GLY A 753 -1.81 -25.42 9.33
CA GLY A 753 -1.85 -24.29 8.41
C GLY A 753 -2.73 -24.61 7.20
N ASN A 754 -2.56 -23.86 6.11
CA ASN A 754 -3.24 -24.10 4.85
C ASN A 754 -2.23 -24.38 3.72
N LEU A 755 -2.58 -25.32 2.85
CA LEU A 755 -1.93 -25.49 1.56
C LEU A 755 -2.72 -24.72 0.50
N ILE A 756 -2.07 -23.77 -0.16
CA ILE A 756 -2.63 -23.05 -1.30
C ILE A 756 -2.07 -23.67 -2.57
N VAL A 757 -2.96 -24.29 -3.36
CA VAL A 757 -2.60 -24.90 -4.64
C VAL A 757 -3.07 -23.99 -5.76
N VAL A 758 -2.15 -23.65 -6.65
CA VAL A 758 -2.41 -22.87 -7.87
C VAL A 758 -2.31 -23.77 -9.08
N ALA A 759 -3.22 -23.56 -10.03
CA ALA A 759 -3.32 -24.31 -11.27
C ALA A 759 -2.81 -23.41 -12.40
N SER A 760 -1.71 -23.79 -13.07
CA SER A 760 -1.07 -23.00 -14.13
C SER A 760 -1.14 -23.71 -15.49
N ALA A 761 -1.39 -22.96 -16.56
CA ALA A 761 -1.42 -23.51 -17.93
C ALA A 761 -0.26 -22.97 -18.77
N ARG A 762 0.33 -23.83 -19.61
CA ARG A 762 1.29 -23.40 -20.64
C ARG A 762 0.51 -22.85 -21.84
N ARG A 763 0.88 -21.66 -22.33
CA ARG A 763 0.40 -21.18 -23.63
C ARG A 763 0.92 -22.12 -24.73
N PRO A 764 0.08 -22.62 -25.65
CA PRO A 764 0.60 -23.20 -26.88
C PRO A 764 1.36 -22.11 -27.65
N ALA A 765 2.56 -22.42 -28.14
CA ALA A 765 3.31 -21.49 -28.98
C ALA A 765 2.48 -21.24 -30.25
N ALA A 766 2.05 -20.00 -30.46
CA ALA A 766 1.38 -19.61 -31.69
C ALA A 766 2.39 -19.72 -32.85
N GLY A 767 2.24 -20.76 -33.68
CA GLY A 767 2.61 -20.76 -35.10
C GLY A 767 4.07 -20.50 -35.51
N SER A 768 5.08 -20.68 -34.65
CA SER A 768 6.48 -20.57 -35.09
C SER A 768 7.29 -21.82 -34.77
N LYS A 769 8.02 -22.34 -35.77
CA LYS A 769 9.05 -23.38 -35.64
C LYS A 769 10.30 -22.89 -34.85
N ALA A 770 10.13 -22.01 -33.88
CA ALA A 770 11.20 -21.56 -33.00
C ALA A 770 11.17 -22.42 -31.72
N LYS A 771 12.29 -23.08 -31.40
CA LYS A 771 12.47 -23.76 -30.12
C LYS A 771 12.10 -22.80 -28.98
N ALA A 772 11.16 -23.21 -28.13
CA ALA A 772 10.75 -22.44 -26.97
C ALA A 772 11.97 -22.11 -26.10
N LYS A 773 12.14 -20.84 -25.71
CA LYS A 773 13.17 -20.44 -24.75
C LYS A 773 12.93 -21.17 -23.41
N PRO A 774 13.96 -21.74 -22.77
CA PRO A 774 13.83 -22.21 -21.38
C PRO A 774 13.42 -21.02 -20.50
N GLY A 775 12.31 -21.14 -19.77
CA GLY A 775 11.87 -20.10 -18.81
C GLY A 775 10.56 -19.36 -19.14
N ALA A 776 9.79 -19.74 -20.16
CA ALA A 776 8.42 -19.22 -20.31
C ALA A 776 7.53 -19.67 -19.14
N ARG A 777 7.35 -18.81 -18.13
CA ARG A 777 6.51 -19.07 -16.95
C ARG A 777 5.06 -19.34 -17.39
N ALA A 778 4.49 -20.45 -16.95
CA ALA A 778 3.07 -20.77 -17.12
C ALA A 778 2.23 -19.73 -16.34
N GLY A 779 1.11 -19.28 -16.90
CA GLY A 779 0.22 -18.35 -16.19
C GLY A 779 -0.68 -19.11 -15.24
N VAL A 780 -0.90 -18.58 -14.03
CA VAL A 780 -1.94 -19.10 -13.13
C VAL A 780 -3.30 -18.93 -13.81
N VAL A 781 -4.12 -19.98 -13.78
CA VAL A 781 -5.45 -20.07 -14.41
C VAL A 781 -6.56 -20.22 -13.36
N ALA A 782 -6.26 -20.82 -12.22
CA ALA A 782 -7.16 -20.90 -11.08
C ALA A 782 -6.38 -21.15 -9.78
N THR A 783 -6.98 -20.80 -8.65
CA THR A 783 -6.54 -21.26 -7.33
C THR A 783 -7.60 -22.19 -6.77
N LEU A 784 -7.18 -23.22 -6.04
CA LEU A 784 -8.07 -24.14 -5.35
C LEU A 784 -8.52 -23.52 -4.02
N PRO A 785 -9.69 -23.90 -3.47
CA PRO A 785 -9.99 -23.59 -2.07
C PRO A 785 -8.85 -24.04 -1.16
N ALA A 786 -8.50 -23.22 -0.17
CA ALA A 786 -7.44 -23.55 0.78
C ALA A 786 -7.67 -24.92 1.40
N ILE A 787 -6.59 -25.71 1.53
CA ILE A 787 -6.62 -27.04 2.12
C ILE A 787 -5.97 -26.98 3.51
N PRO A 788 -6.75 -26.85 4.59
CA PRO A 788 -6.23 -26.98 5.95
C PRO A 788 -5.49 -28.29 6.12
N TYR A 789 -4.34 -28.27 6.78
CA TYR A 789 -3.56 -29.47 7.10
C TYR A 789 -3.20 -29.53 8.59
N VAL A 790 -2.88 -30.74 9.04
CA VAL A 790 -2.19 -30.99 10.30
C VAL A 790 -1.13 -32.07 10.08
N ILE A 791 0.10 -31.82 10.53
CA ILE A 791 1.15 -32.83 10.54
C ILE A 791 0.90 -33.78 11.71
N VAL A 792 0.82 -35.07 11.42
CA VAL A 792 0.62 -36.13 12.44
C VAL A 792 1.89 -36.94 12.61
N ALA A 793 2.03 -37.62 13.75
CA ALA A 793 3.12 -38.55 13.98
C ALA A 793 3.17 -39.62 12.85
N PRO A 794 4.37 -40.14 12.52
CA PRO A 794 4.50 -41.22 11.56
C PRO A 794 3.64 -42.42 11.99
N PRO A 795 3.10 -43.21 11.06
CA PRO A 795 2.40 -44.44 11.40
C PRO A 795 3.34 -45.33 12.21
N LYS A 796 2.88 -45.91 13.32
CA LYS A 796 3.67 -46.94 14.03
C LYS A 796 3.90 -48.08 13.05
N GLU A 797 5.16 -48.46 12.81
CA GLU A 797 5.46 -49.69 12.08
C GLU A 797 4.79 -50.86 12.84
N SER A 798 3.92 -51.59 12.14
CA SER A 798 3.41 -52.86 12.65
C SER A 798 4.62 -53.75 12.93
N PRO A 799 4.77 -54.35 14.13
CA PRO A 799 5.83 -55.32 14.35
C PRO A 799 5.67 -56.44 13.32
N LYS A 800 6.77 -56.70 12.60
CA LYS A 800 6.86 -57.71 11.53
C LYS A 800 6.58 -59.10 12.04
#